data_AF-A0A5C3P2H2-F1
#
_entry.id   AF-A0A5C3P2H2-F1
#
_cell.length_a   1.000
_cell.length_b   1.000
_cell.length_c   1.000
_cell.angle_alpha   90.00
_cell.angle_beta   90.00
_cell.angle_gamma   90.00
#
_symmetry.space_group_name_H-M   'P 1'
#
loop_
_entity.id
_entity.type
_entity.pdbx_description
1 polymer ?
#
loop_
_entity_poly.entity_id
_entity_poly.type
_entity_poly.pdbx_seq_one_letter_code
_entity_poly.pdbx_strand_id
1 'polypeptide(L)'
;MDISQSRLAPEPAPADPPTPFQIKLGDFAIDGYRPIKVIVIGAGFSGILAGIRFPQKIPNVDLTIYEKSAGVGGTWYNNRYPGVACDVPAHCYQFSFEDKRDWSSFYAPGHEIQQHLQDVVDKYKLMRYIKLGHEMVHARYDEATCKWHVRIRRPKAGSEAEVEEYEDVADVLLTAFGALSRWSWPDIVGRADFKGEMYHTAQFDPEGGSWEQVAEGWKDKKVAVIGSGSSAIQSVAAVHPKVAKLVTYVRGQTWVAVPFAGDTFSELLGRNTVPQDGELVFTPEEIERFKTDPEHFQRFRHAMENILNSLHSFTQRGSKLSIELEAMFRAKMETQLTQKPWIAKNLIPTFPVSCRRLTPGPGYLEALCAHNTDFVTSPIKRFTDSGIETEDGQQQELDIILCATGYDASWQLPFDIIGRNGVALNEKWKPYPTSYLGMCVDEFPNMFTILGPNSLVGSGNLIPIIEFSVDYAIQATAKMQRERLQSIEVKADAVRDFDQYIESYFPQTVFSDKCRSWYKLGMDEGRIVGLWPGSDLHALKALQHPRWEDFDYSRADDVSNRLYWLGDGQTHNEKTLTGDRAWYLSEEFVDRPPVLQIAMGGRQSRPATERAPPDTKIELGAFAIDEYRPIKVIVIGAGFSGILAGIRFPQKIPNVDLTIYEKSAGVGGTWYNNRYPGVACDVPAHCYQFSFEDKRDWSAFYAPGHEIQQQLQGVVDKYKLMRYIKLRHEVVHARYDEATCKWHVRVRRSKAGSETEVEEFDDVADVLMTAFGALSRWDWPDIAGMKDFKGELYHTAQFDPEGGSWEQVAEGWKDKRVGVIGSGSSAIQTVAAVHPKVAKLVTYVRNQTWIAVPFASDTISELLDRSASAQEDELVLTPEEIERFKTDSEYFWRFRYTMENLMNSMTSYTIRGSKLSTELQDMFRKKMETQLAKKPWIAERLIPTFPVSCRRLTPGPGYLEALCADNASLVVSLFLAVADTKREQTDFVTSPIKRFTDFGIETEDGQQQKLDIIICATGYDTSWQLPFKIVGRDGVDLNEKWTSYPTSYLSMCVDKFPNMFMALGPNSIIGAGLLMPIIEFSVGYAVQAVAKMQRERLKSMEVHAEAVRDFDQYIESYFPQTVFSDKCRSWYKLGKDEGRIVGLWPGSSLHALRALQHPRWEDYGYSRLDDVSNRLYWLGDGQTHNEKISKGDRAWYLSEEFVDRPPVPGE
;
A
#
# COMPACT_ATOMS: atom_id res chain seq x y z
N MET A 1 25.72 -12.67 67.67
CA MET A 1 25.55 -11.22 67.77
C MET A 1 26.82 -10.58 67.22
N ASP A 2 26.62 -9.53 66.43
CA ASP A 2 27.60 -8.61 65.82
C ASP A 2 28.42 -8.99 64.57
N ILE A 3 27.92 -8.50 63.43
CA ILE A 3 28.49 -7.48 62.53
C ILE A 3 30.00 -7.59 62.22
N SER A 4 30.33 -8.04 61.00
CA SER A 4 31.08 -7.27 59.99
C SER A 4 31.46 -8.15 58.79
N GLN A 5 31.47 -7.52 57.60
CA GLN A 5 31.97 -8.02 56.30
C GLN A 5 30.99 -8.84 55.42
N SER A 6 30.27 -8.15 54.53
CA SER A 6 30.01 -8.65 53.18
C SER A 6 30.36 -7.59 52.15
N ARG A 7 31.00 -8.03 51.07
CA ARG A 7 31.66 -7.21 50.04
C ARG A 7 30.62 -6.47 49.20
N LEU A 8 30.78 -5.16 49.06
CA LEU A 8 30.13 -4.37 48.02
C LEU A 8 30.62 -4.87 46.66
N ALA A 9 29.69 -5.23 45.77
CA ALA A 9 29.98 -5.43 44.36
C ALA A 9 30.48 -4.11 43.75
N PRO A 10 31.43 -4.11 42.81
CA PRO A 10 31.89 -2.89 42.16
C PRO A 10 30.72 -2.24 41.42
N GLU A 11 30.55 -0.93 41.59
CA GLU A 11 29.67 -0.12 40.75
C GLU A 11 29.99 -0.41 39.26
N PRO A 12 28.98 -0.54 38.38
CA PRO A 12 29.22 -0.66 36.96
C PRO A 12 30.03 0.55 36.50
N ALA A 13 31.12 0.29 35.78
CA ALA A 13 31.92 1.33 35.15
C ALA A 13 31.00 2.27 34.34
N PRO A 14 31.27 3.59 34.30
CA PRO A 14 30.56 4.48 33.39
C PRO A 14 30.66 3.88 31.99
N ALA A 15 29.51 3.68 31.35
CA ALA A 15 29.47 3.22 29.97
C ALA A 15 30.39 4.10 29.13
N ASP A 16 31.19 3.48 28.27
CA ASP A 16 31.97 4.19 27.26
C ASP A 16 31.06 5.20 26.54
N PRO A 17 31.56 6.40 26.19
CA PRO A 17 30.75 7.42 25.53
C PRO A 17 30.13 6.81 24.27
N PRO A 18 28.81 6.97 24.04
CA PRO A 18 28.19 6.42 22.85
C PRO A 18 28.93 6.93 21.62
N THR A 19 29.16 6.04 20.66
CA THR A 19 29.48 6.34 19.25
C THR A 19 28.81 7.64 18.81
N PRO A 20 29.43 8.45 17.92
CA PRO A 20 28.83 9.73 17.53
C PRO A 20 27.37 9.51 17.17
N PHE A 21 26.47 10.20 17.88
CA PHE A 21 25.01 10.07 17.71
C PHE A 21 24.56 10.42 16.29
N GLN A 22 25.46 11.00 15.50
CA GLN A 22 25.29 11.41 14.12
C GLN A 22 25.73 10.32 13.14
N ILE A 23 24.87 10.04 12.19
CA ILE A 23 25.12 9.18 11.05
C ILE A 23 25.43 10.04 9.81
N LYS A 24 26.07 9.43 8.81
CA LYS A 24 26.16 10.05 7.49
C LYS A 24 24.77 10.06 6.86
N LEU A 25 24.28 11.22 6.47
CA LEU A 25 23.06 11.35 5.67
C LEU A 25 23.33 10.97 4.21
N GLY A 26 22.30 10.50 3.53
CA GLY A 26 22.36 10.35 2.08
C GLY A 26 22.45 11.71 1.40
N ASP A 27 23.12 11.78 0.25
CA ASP A 27 23.18 12.96 -0.61
C ASP A 27 22.14 12.92 -1.74
N PHE A 28 21.13 12.07 -1.59
CA PHE A 28 20.04 11.81 -2.53
C PHE A 28 18.69 12.17 -1.92
N ALA A 29 17.73 12.47 -2.79
CA ALA A 29 16.33 12.63 -2.41
C ALA A 29 15.70 11.26 -2.10
N ILE A 30 14.66 11.23 -1.25
CA ILE A 30 13.94 9.99 -0.87
C ILE A 30 13.33 9.22 -2.05
N ASP A 31 13.01 9.91 -3.15
CA ASP A 31 12.54 9.36 -4.43
C ASP A 31 13.62 9.42 -5.53
N GLY A 32 14.88 9.62 -5.14
CA GLY A 32 16.08 9.49 -5.97
C GLY A 32 16.43 8.03 -6.23
N TYR A 33 15.54 7.32 -6.91
CA TYR A 33 15.58 5.89 -7.14
C TYR A 33 16.82 5.43 -7.93
N ARG A 34 17.59 4.49 -7.35
CA ARG A 34 18.77 3.90 -8.01
C ARG A 34 18.39 3.09 -9.25
N PRO A 35 19.23 3.03 -10.31
CA PRO A 35 19.02 2.07 -11.38
C PRO A 35 18.98 0.63 -10.86
N ILE A 36 18.08 -0.18 -11.42
CA ILE A 36 17.94 -1.62 -11.14
C ILE A 36 17.87 -2.35 -12.47
N LYS A 37 18.70 -3.38 -12.62
CA LYS A 37 18.62 -4.30 -13.75
C LYS A 37 17.81 -5.54 -13.40
N VAL A 38 16.84 -5.87 -14.24
CA VAL A 38 15.98 -7.06 -14.12
C VAL A 38 16.18 -7.95 -15.33
N ILE A 39 16.50 -9.22 -15.09
CA ILE A 39 16.47 -10.27 -16.11
C ILE A 39 15.24 -11.14 -15.90
N VAL A 40 14.44 -11.30 -16.95
CA VAL A 40 13.29 -12.20 -17.00
C VAL A 40 13.63 -13.35 -17.96
N ILE A 41 13.33 -14.59 -17.58
CA ILE A 41 13.51 -15.73 -18.49
C ILE A 41 12.19 -16.37 -18.88
N GLY A 42 11.89 -16.34 -20.18
CA GLY A 42 10.66 -16.79 -20.83
C GLY A 42 9.80 -15.62 -21.28
N ALA A 43 9.23 -15.71 -22.48
CA ALA A 43 8.32 -14.73 -23.10
C ALA A 43 6.92 -15.34 -23.36
N GLY A 44 6.40 -16.13 -22.41
CA GLY A 44 4.98 -16.49 -22.31
C GLY A 44 4.17 -15.41 -21.56
N PHE A 45 2.94 -15.73 -21.12
CA PHE A 45 2.07 -14.80 -20.36
C PHE A 45 2.82 -14.05 -19.25
N SER A 46 3.57 -14.76 -18.41
CA SER A 46 4.31 -14.17 -17.28
C SER A 46 5.41 -13.20 -17.72
N GLY A 47 6.18 -13.55 -18.76
CA GLY A 47 7.27 -12.71 -19.26
C GLY A 47 6.77 -11.49 -20.03
N ILE A 48 5.72 -11.67 -20.83
CA ILE A 48 5.03 -10.58 -21.54
C ILE A 48 4.48 -9.59 -20.51
N LEU A 49 3.81 -10.08 -19.46
CA LEU A 49 3.30 -9.22 -18.41
C LEU A 49 4.41 -8.50 -17.66
N ALA A 50 5.51 -9.17 -17.32
CA ALA A 50 6.68 -8.53 -16.72
C ALA A 50 7.24 -7.42 -17.63
N GLY A 51 7.26 -7.64 -18.95
CA GLY A 51 7.61 -6.64 -19.97
C GLY A 51 6.76 -5.37 -19.94
N ILE A 52 5.51 -5.48 -19.52
CA ILE A 52 4.57 -4.36 -19.40
C ILE A 52 4.72 -3.69 -18.02
N ARG A 53 4.66 -4.49 -16.96
CA ARG A 53 4.51 -4.00 -15.58
C ARG A 53 5.81 -3.44 -14.99
N PHE A 54 7.00 -4.00 -15.30
CA PHE A 54 8.26 -3.43 -14.81
C PHE A 54 8.50 -2.00 -15.31
N PRO A 55 8.43 -1.71 -16.62
CA PRO A 55 8.58 -0.32 -17.10
C PRO A 55 7.45 0.60 -16.65
N GLN A 56 6.24 0.07 -16.40
CA GLN A 56 5.12 0.85 -15.87
C GLN A 56 5.39 1.33 -14.43
N LYS A 57 5.96 0.48 -13.57
CA LYS A 57 5.97 0.71 -12.12
C LYS A 57 7.37 0.94 -11.51
N ILE A 58 8.44 0.52 -12.18
CA ILE A 58 9.81 0.66 -11.69
C ILE A 58 10.53 1.74 -12.51
N PRO A 59 10.73 2.95 -11.97
CA PRO A 59 11.51 3.99 -12.65
C PRO A 59 12.96 3.52 -12.82
N ASN A 60 13.68 4.01 -13.85
CA ASN A 60 15.10 3.67 -14.08
C ASN A 60 15.40 2.15 -14.15
N VAL A 61 14.43 1.34 -14.60
CA VAL A 61 14.63 -0.10 -14.80
C VAL A 61 15.37 -0.38 -16.11
N ASP A 62 16.41 -1.21 -16.04
CA ASP A 62 17.01 -1.86 -17.20
C ASP A 62 16.44 -3.28 -17.30
N LEU A 63 15.58 -3.52 -18.28
CA LEU A 63 14.85 -4.78 -18.42
C LEU A 63 15.33 -5.57 -19.65
N THR A 64 15.68 -6.84 -19.44
CA THR A 64 15.93 -7.80 -20.53
C THR A 64 15.12 -9.08 -20.31
N ILE A 65 14.44 -9.53 -21.36
CA ILE A 65 13.65 -10.77 -21.37
C ILE A 65 14.32 -11.74 -22.34
N TYR A 66 14.78 -12.89 -21.86
CA TYR A 66 15.37 -13.95 -22.69
C TYR A 66 14.37 -15.06 -22.99
N GLU A 67 14.17 -15.38 -24.26
CA GLU A 67 13.32 -16.48 -24.71
C GLU A 67 14.11 -17.41 -25.61
N LYS A 68 14.08 -18.72 -25.29
CA LYS A 68 14.81 -19.75 -26.04
C LYS A 68 14.17 -20.03 -27.40
N SER A 69 12.86 -19.86 -27.51
CA SER A 69 12.10 -20.07 -28.74
C SER A 69 12.31 -18.93 -29.74
N ALA A 70 12.04 -19.19 -31.01
CA ALA A 70 12.15 -18.20 -32.09
C ALA A 70 10.96 -17.21 -32.15
N GLY A 71 10.06 -17.25 -31.16
CA GLY A 71 8.94 -16.32 -31.03
C GLY A 71 8.32 -16.33 -29.63
N VAL A 72 7.39 -15.39 -29.42
CA VAL A 72 6.70 -15.17 -28.14
C VAL A 72 5.43 -16.01 -28.03
N GLY A 73 4.97 -16.25 -26.80
CA GLY A 73 3.73 -16.96 -26.51
C GLY A 73 3.89 -18.17 -25.58
N GLY A 74 5.12 -18.56 -25.26
CA GLY A 74 5.43 -19.66 -24.34
C GLY A 74 4.77 -20.98 -24.77
N THR A 75 3.90 -21.54 -23.91
CA THR A 75 3.14 -22.77 -24.21
C THR A 75 2.42 -22.71 -25.56
N TRP A 76 1.85 -21.56 -25.91
CA TRP A 76 1.07 -21.37 -27.13
C TRP A 76 1.92 -21.18 -28.39
N TYR A 77 3.20 -20.82 -28.23
CA TYR A 77 4.17 -20.87 -29.33
C TYR A 77 4.68 -22.30 -29.57
N ASN A 78 5.01 -23.00 -28.47
CA ASN A 78 5.65 -24.32 -28.55
C ASN A 78 4.68 -25.45 -28.94
N ASN A 79 3.39 -25.35 -28.59
CA ASN A 79 2.41 -26.40 -28.89
C ASN A 79 1.57 -26.05 -30.13
N ARG A 80 1.80 -26.80 -31.22
CA ARG A 80 1.08 -26.63 -32.49
C ARG A 80 0.43 -27.93 -32.99
N TYR A 81 0.24 -28.90 -32.09
CA TYR A 81 -0.30 -30.21 -32.40
C TYR A 81 -1.79 -30.17 -32.83
N PRO A 82 -2.29 -31.22 -33.51
CA PRO A 82 -3.69 -31.29 -33.93
C PRO A 82 -4.70 -31.08 -32.80
N GLY A 83 -5.58 -30.10 -32.96
CA GLY A 83 -6.66 -29.81 -32.01
C GLY A 83 -6.26 -29.04 -30.75
N VAL A 84 -5.04 -28.48 -30.68
CA VAL A 84 -4.60 -27.69 -29.53
C VAL A 84 -5.56 -26.53 -29.25
N ALA A 85 -6.12 -26.51 -28.04
CA ALA A 85 -7.06 -25.49 -27.58
C ALA A 85 -6.97 -25.30 -26.05
N CYS A 86 -7.45 -24.17 -25.55
CA CYS A 86 -7.52 -23.91 -24.11
C CYS A 86 -8.71 -24.62 -23.46
N ASP A 87 -8.53 -25.15 -22.25
CA ASP A 87 -9.59 -25.77 -21.43
C ASP A 87 -10.36 -24.75 -20.58
N VAL A 88 -10.01 -23.47 -20.67
CA VAL A 88 -10.66 -22.33 -20.00
C VAL A 88 -11.44 -21.53 -21.06
N PRO A 89 -12.63 -20.99 -20.73
CA PRO A 89 -13.36 -20.07 -21.61
C PRO A 89 -12.44 -18.95 -22.13
N ALA A 90 -12.39 -18.74 -23.44
CA ALA A 90 -11.41 -17.87 -24.09
C ALA A 90 -11.46 -16.43 -23.58
N HIS A 91 -12.67 -15.91 -23.32
CA HIS A 91 -12.89 -14.58 -22.75
C HIS A 91 -12.37 -14.41 -21.31
N CYS A 92 -12.16 -15.51 -20.58
CA CYS A 92 -11.53 -15.54 -19.27
C CYS A 92 -10.00 -15.65 -19.38
N TYR A 93 -9.50 -16.36 -20.39
CA TYR A 93 -8.09 -16.69 -20.57
C TYR A 93 -7.30 -15.59 -21.28
N GLN A 94 -7.31 -14.40 -20.70
CA GLN A 94 -6.62 -13.18 -21.17
C GLN A 94 -6.33 -12.25 -19.99
N PHE A 95 -5.42 -11.28 -20.16
CA PHE A 95 -5.10 -10.32 -19.09
C PHE A 95 -6.35 -9.54 -18.65
N SER A 96 -6.43 -9.18 -17.37
CA SER A 96 -7.58 -8.45 -16.80
C SER A 96 -7.79 -7.08 -17.45
N PHE A 97 -6.71 -6.45 -17.89
CA PHE A 97 -6.71 -5.13 -18.53
C PHE A 97 -6.74 -5.17 -20.06
N GLU A 98 -6.64 -6.35 -20.70
CA GLU A 98 -6.76 -6.51 -22.15
C GLU A 98 -8.00 -7.30 -22.55
N ASP A 99 -8.81 -6.72 -23.43
CA ASP A 99 -10.03 -7.33 -23.95
C ASP A 99 -9.83 -7.72 -25.42
N LYS A 100 -9.54 -9.00 -25.67
CA LYS A 100 -9.82 -9.65 -26.95
C LYS A 100 -11.30 -10.07 -26.99
N ARG A 101 -12.01 -9.54 -27.98
CA ARG A 101 -13.48 -9.60 -28.09
C ARG A 101 -13.97 -10.46 -29.25
N ASP A 102 -13.05 -11.06 -29.98
CA ASP A 102 -13.31 -11.71 -31.27
C ASP A 102 -12.74 -13.12 -31.36
N TRP A 103 -12.72 -13.81 -30.23
CA TRP A 103 -12.45 -15.25 -30.17
C TRP A 103 -13.44 -16.03 -31.03
N SER A 104 -12.98 -17.03 -31.77
CA SER A 104 -13.86 -17.83 -32.64
C SER A 104 -14.83 -18.73 -31.86
N SER A 105 -14.42 -19.18 -30.67
CA SER A 105 -15.11 -20.22 -29.91
C SER A 105 -14.89 -20.08 -28.41
N PHE A 106 -15.78 -20.72 -27.64
CA PHE A 106 -15.72 -20.77 -26.18
C PHE A 106 -14.37 -21.32 -25.69
N TYR A 107 -13.89 -22.40 -26.29
CA TYR A 107 -12.52 -22.88 -26.14
C TYR A 107 -11.73 -22.46 -27.38
N ALA A 108 -10.89 -21.43 -27.26
CA ALA A 108 -10.16 -20.89 -28.39
C ALA A 108 -9.04 -21.84 -28.87
N PRO A 109 -8.82 -21.96 -30.18
CA PRO A 109 -7.70 -22.71 -30.73
C PRO A 109 -6.37 -22.03 -30.36
N GLY A 110 -5.31 -22.83 -30.21
CA GLY A 110 -4.03 -22.35 -29.68
C GLY A 110 -3.40 -21.20 -30.49
N HIS A 111 -3.59 -21.19 -31.82
CA HIS A 111 -3.06 -20.13 -32.68
C HIS A 111 -3.71 -18.77 -32.43
N GLU A 112 -4.99 -18.70 -32.05
CA GLU A 112 -5.64 -17.43 -31.68
C GLU A 112 -5.08 -16.87 -30.38
N ILE A 113 -4.75 -17.73 -29.42
CA ILE A 113 -4.15 -17.33 -28.15
C ILE A 113 -2.71 -16.86 -28.38
N GLN A 114 -1.96 -17.57 -29.22
CA GLN A 114 -0.63 -17.15 -29.64
C GLN A 114 -0.66 -15.80 -30.34
N GLN A 115 -1.61 -15.58 -31.26
CA GLN A 115 -1.80 -14.30 -31.96
C GLN A 115 -2.16 -13.19 -30.97
N HIS A 116 -3.08 -13.43 -30.04
CA HIS A 116 -3.42 -12.45 -29.00
C HIS A 116 -2.20 -11.99 -28.20
N LEU A 117 -1.33 -12.91 -27.80
CA LEU A 117 -0.09 -12.57 -27.09
C LEU A 117 0.89 -11.78 -27.96
N GLN A 118 0.96 -12.05 -29.27
CA GLN A 118 1.75 -11.26 -30.21
C GLN A 118 1.17 -9.85 -30.37
N ASP A 119 -0.15 -9.73 -30.49
CA ASP A 119 -0.85 -8.44 -30.56
C ASP A 119 -0.57 -7.60 -29.30
N VAL A 120 -0.55 -8.22 -28.11
CA VAL A 120 -0.19 -7.55 -26.85
C VAL A 120 1.29 -7.10 -26.87
N VAL A 121 2.21 -7.95 -27.32
CA VAL A 121 3.63 -7.61 -27.48
C VAL A 121 3.82 -6.41 -28.41
N ASP A 122 3.07 -6.36 -29.52
CA ASP A 122 3.11 -5.29 -30.50
C ASP A 122 2.46 -4.01 -30.01
N LYS A 123 1.33 -4.10 -29.30
CA LYS A 123 0.64 -2.97 -28.66
C LYS A 123 1.56 -2.26 -27.68
N TYR A 124 2.18 -3.01 -26.77
CA TYR A 124 3.07 -2.45 -25.73
C TYR A 124 4.53 -2.30 -26.15
N LYS A 125 4.87 -2.56 -27.42
CA LYS A 125 6.22 -2.40 -27.99
C LYS A 125 7.29 -3.19 -27.21
N LEU A 126 6.97 -4.43 -26.81
CA LEU A 126 7.80 -5.21 -25.88
C LEU A 126 9.04 -5.85 -26.54
N MET A 127 9.07 -5.97 -27.87
CA MET A 127 10.22 -6.55 -28.58
C MET A 127 11.55 -5.84 -28.35
N ARG A 128 11.54 -4.58 -27.88
CA ARG A 128 12.76 -3.87 -27.45
C ARG A 128 13.44 -4.51 -26.24
N TYR A 129 12.68 -5.20 -25.38
CA TYR A 129 13.18 -5.91 -24.20
C TYR A 129 13.43 -7.40 -24.46
N ILE A 130 12.76 -7.99 -25.45
CA ILE A 130 12.77 -9.43 -25.71
C ILE A 130 13.93 -9.83 -26.63
N LYS A 131 14.66 -10.87 -26.25
CA LYS A 131 15.71 -11.54 -27.04
C LYS A 131 15.29 -12.98 -27.31
N LEU A 132 14.85 -13.24 -28.55
CA LEU A 132 14.45 -14.57 -29.03
C LEU A 132 15.68 -15.43 -29.37
N GLY A 133 15.54 -16.75 -29.33
CA GLY A 133 16.65 -17.69 -29.56
C GLY A 133 17.78 -17.62 -28.51
N HIS A 134 17.49 -17.10 -27.32
CA HIS A 134 18.43 -16.95 -26.22
C HIS A 134 18.01 -17.85 -25.05
N GLU A 135 18.76 -18.92 -24.82
CA GLU A 135 18.51 -19.90 -23.77
C GLU A 135 19.36 -19.59 -22.53
N MET A 136 18.74 -19.52 -21.36
CA MET A 136 19.50 -19.53 -20.10
C MET A 136 20.00 -20.95 -19.79
N VAL A 137 21.31 -21.09 -19.56
CA VAL A 137 21.95 -22.39 -19.33
C VAL A 137 22.63 -22.51 -17.96
N HIS A 138 22.71 -21.41 -17.21
CA HIS A 138 23.23 -21.38 -15.85
C HIS A 138 22.88 -20.02 -15.19
N ALA A 139 22.61 -20.01 -13.89
CA ALA A 139 22.54 -18.77 -13.10
C ALA A 139 23.24 -18.96 -11.75
N ARG A 140 23.99 -17.95 -11.28
CA ARG A 140 24.57 -17.94 -9.92
C ARG A 140 24.35 -16.60 -9.23
N TYR A 141 24.03 -16.64 -7.95
CA TYR A 141 24.07 -15.46 -7.09
C TYR A 141 25.51 -15.21 -6.64
N ASP A 142 25.97 -13.97 -6.76
CA ASP A 142 27.32 -13.55 -6.39
C ASP A 142 27.26 -12.70 -5.12
N GLU A 143 27.75 -13.23 -4.00
CA GLU A 143 27.69 -12.55 -2.69
C GLU A 143 28.49 -11.24 -2.63
N ALA A 144 29.58 -11.14 -3.40
CA ALA A 144 30.43 -9.95 -3.36
C ALA A 144 29.74 -8.74 -4.01
N THR A 145 28.92 -8.99 -5.04
CA THR A 145 28.20 -7.94 -5.77
C THR A 145 26.71 -7.87 -5.44
N CYS A 146 26.18 -8.88 -4.74
CA CYS A 146 24.76 -9.08 -4.45
C CYS A 146 23.89 -9.17 -5.72
N LYS A 147 24.43 -9.74 -6.81
CA LYS A 147 23.79 -9.81 -8.13
C LYS A 147 23.72 -11.23 -8.68
N TRP A 148 22.77 -11.45 -9.58
CA TRP A 148 22.66 -12.66 -10.37
C TRP A 148 23.54 -12.57 -11.61
N HIS A 149 24.44 -13.53 -11.78
CA HIS A 149 25.20 -13.77 -13.01
C HIS A 149 24.52 -14.89 -13.80
N VAL A 150 24.04 -14.57 -14.99
CA VAL A 150 23.20 -15.43 -15.83
C VAL A 150 23.94 -15.72 -17.12
N ARG A 151 24.15 -17.01 -17.43
CA ARG A 151 24.79 -17.43 -18.68
C ARG A 151 23.73 -17.74 -19.73
N ILE A 152 23.85 -17.09 -20.87
CA ILE A 152 22.92 -17.17 -21.99
C ILE A 152 23.63 -17.80 -23.19
N ARG A 153 23.01 -18.83 -23.76
CA ARG A 153 23.39 -19.46 -25.02
C ARG A 153 22.55 -18.92 -26.15
N ARG A 154 23.17 -18.59 -27.28
CA ARG A 154 22.48 -18.14 -28.50
C ARG A 154 23.20 -18.63 -29.77
N PRO A 155 22.54 -18.61 -30.94
CA PRO A 155 23.23 -18.73 -32.23
C PRO A 155 24.23 -17.59 -32.42
N LYS A 156 25.39 -17.89 -33.00
CA LYS A 156 26.44 -16.91 -33.29
C LYS A 156 26.01 -16.00 -34.44
N ALA A 157 26.38 -14.72 -34.37
CA ALA A 157 26.03 -13.77 -35.42
C ALA A 157 26.56 -14.25 -36.80
N GLY A 158 25.65 -14.45 -37.75
CA GLY A 158 25.97 -14.92 -39.10
C GLY A 158 26.06 -16.44 -39.28
N SER A 159 25.78 -17.26 -38.25
CA SER A 159 25.69 -18.72 -38.35
C SER A 159 24.65 -19.29 -37.39
N GLU A 160 23.63 -19.97 -37.93
CA GLU A 160 22.63 -20.68 -37.10
C GLU A 160 23.18 -21.99 -36.52
N ALA A 161 24.25 -22.55 -37.09
CA ALA A 161 24.82 -23.83 -36.68
C ALA A 161 25.84 -23.70 -35.53
N GLU A 162 26.49 -22.55 -35.38
CA GLU A 162 27.42 -22.29 -34.28
C GLU A 162 26.69 -21.58 -33.14
N VAL A 163 26.87 -22.05 -31.91
CA VAL A 163 26.35 -21.38 -30.70
C VAL A 163 27.47 -20.71 -29.92
N GLU A 164 27.15 -19.60 -29.27
CA GLU A 164 28.02 -18.93 -28.31
C GLU A 164 27.32 -18.76 -26.96
N GLU A 165 28.10 -18.73 -25.89
CA GLU A 165 27.61 -18.44 -24.53
C GLU A 165 28.24 -17.13 -24.05
N TYR A 166 27.44 -16.28 -23.43
CA TYR A 166 27.90 -15.06 -22.76
C TYR A 166 27.21 -14.91 -21.41
N GLU A 167 27.78 -14.07 -20.55
CA GLU A 167 27.22 -13.77 -19.23
C GLU A 167 26.55 -12.40 -19.23
N ASP A 168 25.37 -12.31 -18.62
CA ASP A 168 24.71 -11.07 -18.25
C ASP A 168 24.47 -11.01 -16.74
N VAL A 169 24.37 -9.81 -16.17
CA VAL A 169 24.29 -9.60 -14.72
C VAL A 169 23.06 -8.76 -14.38
N ALA A 170 22.32 -9.13 -13.33
CA ALA A 170 21.13 -8.39 -12.88
C ALA A 170 21.05 -8.27 -11.36
N ASP A 171 20.37 -7.22 -10.90
CA ASP A 171 19.98 -7.07 -9.50
C ASP A 171 18.87 -8.07 -9.13
N VAL A 172 17.91 -8.29 -10.04
CA VAL A 172 16.73 -9.17 -9.85
C VAL A 172 16.64 -10.19 -10.98
N LEU A 173 16.38 -11.44 -10.63
CA LEU A 173 16.13 -12.54 -11.57
C LEU A 173 14.68 -13.02 -11.44
N LEU A 174 13.90 -12.90 -12.51
CA LEU A 174 12.53 -13.43 -12.57
C LEU A 174 12.47 -14.63 -13.50
N THR A 175 12.13 -15.79 -12.96
CA THR A 175 12.04 -17.03 -13.73
C THR A 175 10.60 -17.32 -14.15
N ALA A 176 10.36 -17.36 -15.45
CA ALA A 176 9.05 -17.54 -16.08
C ALA A 176 9.07 -18.69 -17.13
N PHE A 177 9.84 -19.75 -16.89
CA PHE A 177 10.04 -20.86 -17.84
C PHE A 177 8.80 -21.73 -18.09
N GLY A 178 7.76 -21.62 -17.25
CA GLY A 178 6.58 -22.48 -17.25
C GLY A 178 6.84 -23.90 -16.73
N ALA A 179 5.96 -24.40 -15.86
CA ALA A 179 6.14 -25.71 -15.21
C ALA A 179 5.99 -26.91 -16.16
N LEU A 180 5.35 -26.74 -17.32
CA LEU A 180 5.05 -27.80 -18.29
C LEU A 180 5.65 -27.48 -19.68
N SER A 181 6.96 -27.18 -19.72
CA SER A 181 7.68 -26.82 -20.95
C SER A 181 8.76 -27.82 -21.37
N ARG A 182 9.07 -28.81 -20.51
CA ARG A 182 10.09 -29.85 -20.76
C ARG A 182 9.43 -31.18 -21.05
N TRP A 183 9.81 -31.86 -22.13
CA TRP A 183 9.22 -33.14 -22.54
C TRP A 183 10.31 -34.13 -22.95
N SER A 184 9.96 -35.41 -23.04
CA SER A 184 10.85 -36.48 -23.50
C SER A 184 10.07 -37.48 -24.34
N TRP A 185 10.77 -38.18 -25.23
CA TRP A 185 10.18 -39.29 -25.98
C TRP A 185 9.77 -40.43 -25.04
N PRO A 186 8.71 -41.20 -25.36
CA PRO A 186 8.37 -42.38 -24.57
C PRO A 186 9.52 -43.38 -24.59
N ASP A 187 9.84 -43.89 -23.41
CA ASP A 187 10.83 -44.95 -23.22
C ASP A 187 10.22 -46.31 -23.55
N ILE A 188 10.13 -46.60 -24.85
CA ILE A 188 9.60 -47.86 -25.39
C ILE A 188 10.62 -48.39 -26.40
N VAL A 189 10.95 -49.68 -26.28
CA VAL A 189 11.93 -50.36 -27.13
C VAL A 189 11.57 -50.26 -28.61
N GLY A 190 12.57 -50.09 -29.47
CA GLY A 190 12.43 -50.08 -30.93
C GLY A 190 11.97 -48.74 -31.52
N ARG A 191 11.76 -47.68 -30.71
CA ARG A 191 11.23 -46.38 -31.19
C ARG A 191 12.02 -45.80 -32.37
N ALA A 192 13.36 -45.91 -32.33
CA ALA A 192 14.24 -45.41 -33.38
C ALA A 192 14.20 -46.25 -34.68
N ASP A 193 13.61 -47.45 -34.64
CA ASP A 193 13.53 -48.37 -35.77
C ASP A 193 12.33 -48.09 -36.68
N PHE A 194 11.29 -47.42 -36.15
CA PHE A 194 10.08 -47.06 -36.89
C PHE A 194 10.40 -46.19 -38.11
N LYS A 195 9.89 -46.58 -39.28
CA LYS A 195 10.19 -45.93 -40.57
C LYS A 195 9.15 -44.90 -41.01
N GLY A 196 7.99 -44.85 -40.36
CA GLY A 196 6.96 -43.84 -40.61
C GLY A 196 7.24 -42.52 -39.91
N GLU A 197 6.28 -41.60 -39.98
CA GLU A 197 6.38 -40.29 -39.33
C GLU A 197 6.05 -40.38 -37.84
N MET A 198 6.87 -39.77 -36.98
CA MET A 198 6.64 -39.77 -35.54
C MET A 198 6.81 -38.37 -34.97
N TYR A 199 5.79 -37.91 -34.24
CA TYR A 199 5.77 -36.59 -33.63
C TYR A 199 5.49 -36.72 -32.13
N HIS A 200 6.21 -35.96 -31.31
CA HIS A 200 5.74 -35.67 -29.96
C HIS A 200 4.86 -34.42 -30.02
N THR A 201 3.74 -34.38 -29.28
CA THR A 201 2.79 -33.24 -29.38
C THR A 201 3.44 -31.89 -29.05
N ALA A 202 4.39 -31.87 -28.13
CA ALA A 202 5.17 -30.68 -27.77
C ALA A 202 6.25 -30.25 -28.80
N GLN A 203 6.45 -31.00 -29.88
CA GLN A 203 7.41 -30.69 -30.96
C GLN A 203 6.76 -30.70 -32.35
N PHE A 204 5.45 -30.88 -32.45
CA PHE A 204 4.78 -30.89 -33.73
C PHE A 204 4.94 -29.51 -34.41
N ASP A 205 5.52 -29.49 -35.59
CA ASP A 205 5.74 -28.28 -36.39
C ASP A 205 5.05 -28.42 -37.75
N PRO A 206 4.04 -27.60 -38.06
CA PRO A 206 3.37 -27.61 -39.36
C PRO A 206 4.15 -26.88 -40.48
N GLU A 207 5.44 -26.61 -40.29
CA GLU A 207 6.33 -25.97 -41.29
C GLU A 207 5.81 -24.63 -41.83
N GLY A 208 5.22 -23.82 -40.95
CA GLY A 208 4.64 -22.51 -41.29
C GLY A 208 3.19 -22.53 -41.77
N GLY A 209 2.58 -23.72 -41.91
CA GLY A 209 1.14 -23.89 -42.12
C GLY A 209 0.34 -24.12 -40.84
N SER A 210 -0.92 -24.54 -40.98
CA SER A 210 -1.74 -25.04 -39.88
C SER A 210 -1.67 -26.58 -39.80
N TRP A 211 -1.96 -27.16 -38.63
CA TRP A 211 -1.99 -28.61 -38.50
C TRP A 211 -3.06 -29.23 -39.42
N GLU A 212 -4.15 -28.51 -39.72
CA GLU A 212 -5.18 -28.94 -40.65
C GLU A 212 -4.65 -29.11 -42.08
N GLN A 213 -3.74 -28.22 -42.50
CA GLN A 213 -3.10 -28.30 -43.82
C GLN A 213 -2.18 -29.53 -43.90
N VAL A 214 -1.39 -29.80 -42.85
CA VAL A 214 -0.59 -31.03 -42.75
C VAL A 214 -1.48 -32.27 -42.83
N ALA A 215 -2.60 -32.25 -42.11
CA ALA A 215 -3.55 -33.36 -42.07
C ALA A 215 -4.27 -33.64 -43.40
N GLU A 216 -4.24 -32.72 -44.39
CA GLU A 216 -4.77 -33.00 -45.73
C GLU A 216 -4.06 -34.18 -46.41
N GLY A 217 -2.77 -34.37 -46.10
CA GLY A 217 -1.97 -35.50 -46.55
C GLY A 217 -2.23 -36.82 -45.81
N TRP A 218 -3.05 -36.80 -44.75
CA TRP A 218 -3.27 -37.98 -43.89
C TRP A 218 -4.54 -38.77 -44.21
N LYS A 219 -5.34 -38.34 -45.20
CA LYS A 219 -6.65 -38.92 -45.53
C LYS A 219 -6.63 -40.43 -45.78
N ASP A 220 -5.58 -40.94 -46.39
CA ASP A 220 -5.39 -42.36 -46.70
C ASP A 220 -4.47 -43.09 -45.71
N LYS A 221 -4.07 -42.43 -44.61
CA LYS A 221 -3.05 -42.90 -43.67
C LYS A 221 -3.65 -43.60 -42.45
N LYS A 222 -2.88 -44.53 -41.88
CA LYS A 222 -3.12 -45.16 -40.57
C LYS A 222 -2.33 -44.40 -39.51
N VAL A 223 -3.02 -43.74 -38.60
CA VAL A 223 -2.40 -42.87 -37.59
C VAL A 223 -2.62 -43.45 -36.20
N ALA A 224 -1.59 -43.40 -35.35
CA ALA A 224 -1.69 -43.74 -33.94
C ALA A 224 -1.54 -42.52 -33.03
N VAL A 225 -2.24 -42.51 -31.90
CA VAL A 225 -2.03 -41.57 -30.78
C VAL A 225 -1.71 -42.37 -29.53
N ILE A 226 -0.59 -42.05 -28.87
CA ILE A 226 -0.17 -42.69 -27.61
C ILE A 226 -0.41 -41.73 -26.46
N GLY A 227 -1.28 -42.11 -25.52
CA GLY A 227 -1.58 -41.34 -24.31
C GLY A 227 -3.08 -41.09 -24.11
N SER A 228 -3.43 -40.55 -22.95
CA SER A 228 -4.82 -40.20 -22.59
C SER A 228 -4.95 -38.91 -21.79
N GLY A 229 -3.91 -38.07 -21.81
CA GLY A 229 -3.93 -36.71 -21.26
C GLY A 229 -4.53 -35.69 -22.25
N SER A 230 -4.47 -34.40 -21.90
CA SER A 230 -5.18 -33.35 -22.64
C SER A 230 -4.81 -33.27 -24.11
N SER A 231 -3.51 -33.33 -24.44
CA SER A 231 -3.06 -33.33 -25.85
C SER A 231 -3.55 -34.56 -26.62
N ALA A 232 -3.65 -35.73 -25.98
CA ALA A 232 -4.15 -36.94 -26.62
C ALA A 232 -5.65 -36.83 -26.90
N ILE A 233 -6.43 -36.35 -25.92
CA ILE A 233 -7.89 -36.15 -26.04
C ILE A 233 -8.19 -35.20 -27.21
N GLN A 234 -7.49 -34.08 -27.27
CA GLN A 234 -7.63 -33.08 -28.33
C GLN A 234 -7.21 -33.64 -29.70
N SER A 235 -6.05 -34.29 -29.80
CA SER A 235 -5.57 -34.84 -31.07
C SER A 235 -6.44 -35.98 -31.59
N VAL A 236 -6.95 -36.87 -30.74
CA VAL A 236 -7.85 -37.94 -31.19
C VAL A 236 -9.14 -37.35 -31.78
N ALA A 237 -9.75 -36.36 -31.12
CA ALA A 237 -10.95 -35.69 -31.63
C ALA A 237 -10.69 -34.95 -32.95
N ALA A 238 -9.55 -34.27 -33.06
CA ALA A 238 -9.19 -33.49 -34.25
C ALA A 238 -8.76 -34.34 -35.45
N VAL A 239 -8.07 -35.47 -35.22
CA VAL A 239 -7.42 -36.27 -36.28
C VAL A 239 -8.35 -37.35 -36.85
N HIS A 240 -9.25 -37.95 -36.04
CA HIS A 240 -10.08 -39.06 -36.53
C HIS A 240 -10.92 -38.76 -37.79
N PRO A 241 -11.43 -37.54 -38.06
CA PRO A 241 -12.21 -37.29 -39.28
C PRO A 241 -11.31 -37.01 -40.50
N LYS A 242 -9.99 -36.99 -40.34
CA LYS A 242 -9.00 -36.61 -41.36
C LYS A 242 -8.11 -37.78 -41.81
N VAL A 243 -8.36 -39.00 -41.32
CA VAL A 243 -7.50 -40.18 -41.56
C VAL A 243 -8.30 -41.41 -41.93
N ALA A 244 -7.68 -42.33 -42.67
CA ALA A 244 -8.32 -43.59 -43.07
C ALA A 244 -8.55 -44.51 -41.87
N LYS A 245 -7.60 -44.53 -40.93
CA LYS A 245 -7.67 -45.32 -39.70
C LYS A 245 -6.98 -44.57 -38.57
N LEU A 246 -7.62 -44.50 -37.41
CA LEU A 246 -7.03 -44.00 -36.16
C LEU A 246 -6.91 -45.13 -35.13
N VAL A 247 -5.80 -45.16 -34.42
CA VAL A 247 -5.55 -46.10 -33.32
C VAL A 247 -5.13 -45.31 -32.10
N THR A 248 -5.86 -45.41 -31.00
CA THR A 248 -5.49 -44.74 -29.76
C THR A 248 -5.05 -45.75 -28.70
N TYR A 249 -3.85 -45.56 -28.17
CA TYR A 249 -3.25 -46.39 -27.12
C TYR A 249 -3.46 -45.72 -25.76
N VAL A 250 -4.43 -46.24 -25.00
CA VAL A 250 -4.92 -45.67 -23.74
C VAL A 250 -4.65 -46.63 -22.59
N ARG A 251 -3.62 -46.34 -21.79
CA ARG A 251 -3.26 -47.15 -20.61
C ARG A 251 -3.98 -46.73 -19.32
N GLY A 252 -4.43 -45.48 -19.25
CA GLY A 252 -4.95 -44.87 -18.03
C GLY A 252 -6.38 -44.37 -18.17
N GLN A 253 -7.17 -44.60 -17.13
CA GLN A 253 -8.49 -44.00 -16.97
C GLN A 253 -8.39 -42.47 -16.87
N THR A 254 -9.36 -41.74 -17.44
CA THR A 254 -9.44 -40.28 -17.38
C THR A 254 -10.89 -39.80 -17.45
N TRP A 255 -11.20 -38.73 -16.71
CA TRP A 255 -12.49 -38.04 -16.80
C TRP A 255 -12.50 -37.13 -18.02
N VAL A 256 -13.56 -37.21 -18.83
CA VAL A 256 -13.83 -36.25 -19.90
C VAL A 256 -14.95 -35.34 -19.42
N ALA A 257 -14.64 -34.07 -19.20
CA ALA A 257 -15.60 -33.12 -18.67
C ALA A 257 -16.59 -32.67 -19.74
N VAL A 258 -17.84 -32.44 -19.36
CA VAL A 258 -18.76 -31.64 -20.18
C VAL A 258 -18.35 -30.17 -20.11
N PRO A 259 -18.65 -29.35 -21.13
CA PRO A 259 -18.39 -27.92 -21.08
C PRO A 259 -18.97 -27.31 -19.80
N PHE A 260 -18.10 -26.77 -18.95
CA PHE A 260 -18.52 -26.09 -17.73
C PHE A 260 -19.30 -24.82 -18.11
N ALA A 261 -20.34 -24.50 -17.35
CA ALA A 261 -21.20 -23.34 -17.56
C ALA A 261 -22.04 -23.35 -18.87
N GLY A 262 -22.27 -24.51 -19.50
CA GLY A 262 -23.04 -24.60 -20.75
C GLY A 262 -24.42 -23.91 -20.71
N ASP A 263 -25.16 -24.06 -19.60
CA ASP A 263 -26.47 -23.41 -19.43
C ASP A 263 -26.34 -21.88 -19.40
N THR A 264 -25.43 -21.35 -18.59
CA THR A 264 -25.21 -19.89 -18.48
C THR A 264 -24.62 -19.32 -19.76
N PHE A 265 -23.73 -20.05 -20.44
CA PHE A 265 -23.22 -19.66 -21.74
C PHE A 265 -24.36 -19.49 -22.75
N SER A 266 -25.27 -20.45 -22.83
CA SER A 266 -26.44 -20.35 -23.71
C SER A 266 -27.37 -19.22 -23.30
N GLU A 267 -27.64 -19.04 -22.00
CA GLU A 267 -28.48 -17.96 -21.48
C GLU A 267 -27.92 -16.57 -21.85
N LEU A 268 -26.62 -16.33 -21.60
CA LEU A 268 -25.97 -15.05 -21.86
C LEU A 268 -25.92 -14.70 -23.35
N LEU A 269 -25.87 -15.72 -24.23
CA LEU A 269 -25.95 -15.56 -25.68
C LEU A 269 -27.39 -15.55 -26.23
N GLY A 270 -28.40 -15.82 -25.41
CA GLY A 270 -29.79 -15.93 -25.85
C GLY A 270 -30.10 -17.19 -26.67
N ARG A 271 -29.34 -18.27 -26.46
CA ARG A 271 -29.52 -19.57 -27.12
C ARG A 271 -30.50 -20.44 -26.32
N ASN A 272 -31.35 -21.19 -27.01
CA ASN A 272 -32.44 -21.98 -26.40
C ASN A 272 -32.03 -23.41 -25.97
N THR A 273 -30.81 -23.84 -26.24
CA THR A 273 -30.32 -25.21 -25.99
C THR A 273 -28.92 -25.19 -25.37
N VAL A 274 -28.62 -26.20 -24.55
CA VAL A 274 -27.27 -26.41 -23.97
C VAL A 274 -26.31 -26.84 -25.08
N PRO A 275 -25.10 -26.25 -25.18
CA PRO A 275 -24.23 -26.48 -26.32
C PRO A 275 -23.79 -27.93 -26.46
N GLN A 276 -23.98 -28.52 -27.65
CA GLN A 276 -23.18 -29.67 -28.11
C GLN A 276 -21.83 -29.20 -28.69
N ASP A 277 -20.94 -30.13 -29.03
CA ASP A 277 -19.55 -29.81 -29.41
C ASP A 277 -19.40 -28.83 -30.60
N GLY A 278 -20.37 -28.82 -31.54
CA GLY A 278 -20.42 -27.85 -32.65
C GLY A 278 -21.07 -26.50 -32.29
N GLU A 279 -21.73 -26.40 -31.13
CA GLU A 279 -22.42 -25.20 -30.64
C GLU A 279 -21.54 -24.37 -29.69
N LEU A 280 -20.26 -24.70 -29.54
CA LEU A 280 -19.31 -23.89 -28.76
C LEU A 280 -18.61 -22.80 -29.60
N VAL A 281 -18.95 -22.69 -30.88
CA VAL A 281 -18.45 -21.66 -31.80
C VAL A 281 -19.34 -20.41 -31.69
N PHE A 282 -18.72 -19.22 -31.71
CA PHE A 282 -19.45 -17.96 -31.73
C PHE A 282 -19.89 -17.60 -33.15
N THR A 283 -21.12 -17.09 -33.30
CA THR A 283 -21.59 -16.62 -34.61
C THR A 283 -20.96 -15.25 -34.95
N PRO A 284 -20.90 -14.86 -36.23
CA PRO A 284 -20.42 -13.53 -36.61
C PRO A 284 -21.17 -12.39 -35.90
N GLU A 285 -22.47 -12.54 -35.66
CA GLU A 285 -23.31 -11.56 -34.95
C GLU A 285 -22.96 -11.47 -33.47
N GLU A 286 -22.66 -12.59 -32.80
CA GLU A 286 -22.22 -12.62 -31.41
C GLU A 286 -20.85 -11.94 -31.26
N ILE A 287 -19.91 -12.25 -32.15
CA ILE A 287 -18.59 -11.60 -32.19
C ILE A 287 -18.73 -10.10 -32.43
N GLU A 288 -19.57 -9.68 -33.37
CA GLU A 288 -19.79 -8.26 -33.66
C GLU A 288 -20.43 -7.54 -32.46
N ARG A 289 -21.35 -8.21 -31.75
CA ARG A 289 -21.92 -7.67 -30.52
C ARG A 289 -20.88 -7.50 -29.42
N PHE A 290 -19.97 -8.46 -29.22
CA PHE A 290 -18.87 -8.31 -28.27
C PHE A 290 -17.98 -7.11 -28.62
N LYS A 291 -17.72 -6.87 -29.91
CA LYS A 291 -16.92 -5.71 -30.37
C LYS A 291 -17.63 -4.38 -30.12
N THR A 292 -18.92 -4.30 -30.41
CA THR A 292 -19.70 -3.05 -30.47
C THR A 292 -20.44 -2.67 -29.19
N ASP A 293 -20.66 -3.62 -28.27
CA ASP A 293 -21.33 -3.41 -26.97
C ASP A 293 -20.39 -3.81 -25.80
N PRO A 294 -19.55 -2.88 -25.31
CA PRO A 294 -18.62 -3.14 -24.22
C PRO A 294 -19.30 -3.56 -22.91
N GLU A 295 -20.48 -3.05 -22.60
CA GLU A 295 -21.21 -3.41 -21.38
C GLU A 295 -21.73 -4.85 -21.45
N HIS A 296 -22.21 -5.30 -22.60
CA HIS A 296 -22.56 -6.70 -22.80
C HIS A 296 -21.34 -7.61 -22.67
N PHE A 297 -20.22 -7.24 -23.29
CA PHE A 297 -18.97 -8.00 -23.18
C PHE A 297 -18.51 -8.11 -21.72
N GLN A 298 -18.47 -7.01 -20.97
CA GLN A 298 -18.02 -7.02 -19.58
C GLN A 298 -18.95 -7.85 -18.70
N ARG A 299 -20.28 -7.78 -18.89
CA ARG A 299 -21.23 -8.66 -18.19
C ARG A 299 -21.02 -10.13 -18.52
N PHE A 300 -20.78 -10.46 -19.80
CA PHE A 300 -20.49 -11.83 -20.22
C PHE A 300 -19.21 -12.35 -19.56
N ARG A 301 -18.10 -11.61 -19.67
CA ARG A 301 -16.81 -11.97 -19.09
C ARG A 301 -16.90 -12.14 -17.57
N HIS A 302 -17.51 -11.17 -16.87
CA HIS A 302 -17.66 -11.19 -15.42
C HIS A 302 -18.50 -12.37 -14.93
N ALA A 303 -19.61 -12.68 -15.61
CA ALA A 303 -20.46 -13.82 -15.29
C ALA A 303 -19.73 -15.17 -15.49
N MET A 304 -18.99 -15.31 -16.60
CA MET A 304 -18.19 -16.51 -16.88
C MET A 304 -17.09 -16.71 -15.83
N GLU A 305 -16.37 -15.66 -15.47
CA GLU A 305 -15.32 -15.69 -14.46
C GLU A 305 -15.88 -16.06 -13.07
N ASN A 306 -17.03 -15.50 -12.70
CA ASN A 306 -17.73 -15.81 -11.45
C ASN A 306 -18.12 -17.30 -11.37
N ILE A 307 -18.52 -17.91 -12.49
CA ILE A 307 -18.80 -19.36 -12.52
C ILE A 307 -17.52 -20.16 -12.40
N LEU A 308 -16.44 -19.82 -13.10
CA LEU A 308 -15.16 -20.53 -12.96
C LEU A 308 -14.68 -20.55 -11.51
N ASN A 309 -14.76 -19.40 -10.83
CA ASN A 309 -14.37 -19.28 -9.43
C ASN A 309 -15.36 -19.96 -8.46
N SER A 310 -16.57 -20.32 -8.90
CA SER A 310 -17.52 -21.10 -8.10
C SER A 310 -17.11 -22.56 -7.91
N LEU A 311 -16.25 -23.06 -8.81
CA LEU A 311 -15.98 -24.47 -8.92
C LEU A 311 -15.00 -24.97 -7.84
N HIS A 312 -14.29 -24.11 -7.11
CA HIS A 312 -13.31 -24.58 -6.13
C HIS A 312 -13.86 -25.63 -5.13
N SER A 313 -15.12 -25.50 -4.72
CA SER A 313 -15.78 -26.42 -3.78
C SER A 313 -15.84 -27.90 -4.25
N PHE A 314 -15.78 -28.19 -5.56
CA PHE A 314 -15.77 -29.59 -6.04
C PHE A 314 -14.42 -30.28 -5.82
N THR A 315 -13.36 -29.53 -5.52
CA THR A 315 -12.03 -30.10 -5.20
C THR A 315 -11.96 -30.61 -3.74
N GLN A 316 -12.93 -30.24 -2.92
CA GLN A 316 -13.01 -30.62 -1.51
C GLN A 316 -13.63 -32.01 -1.36
N ARG A 317 -13.00 -32.88 -0.56
CA ARG A 317 -13.44 -34.28 -0.42
C ARG A 317 -14.85 -34.34 0.17
N GLY A 318 -15.73 -35.12 -0.47
CA GLY A 318 -17.10 -35.34 0.01
C GLY A 318 -18.04 -34.14 -0.15
N SER A 319 -17.64 -33.10 -0.87
CA SER A 319 -18.55 -31.98 -1.15
C SER A 319 -19.72 -32.42 -2.02
N LYS A 320 -20.88 -31.78 -1.83
CA LYS A 320 -22.10 -32.06 -2.61
C LYS A 320 -21.83 -31.90 -4.11
N LEU A 321 -21.13 -30.82 -4.49
CA LEU A 321 -20.79 -30.54 -5.88
C LEU A 321 -19.87 -31.62 -6.47
N SER A 322 -18.88 -32.11 -5.72
CA SER A 322 -18.03 -33.21 -6.18
C SER A 322 -18.82 -34.47 -6.51
N ILE A 323 -19.77 -34.85 -5.64
CA ILE A 323 -20.59 -36.07 -5.81
C ILE A 323 -21.53 -35.92 -7.02
N GLU A 324 -22.18 -34.76 -7.15
CA GLU A 324 -23.11 -34.48 -8.24
C GLU A 324 -22.40 -34.42 -9.60
N LEU A 325 -21.23 -33.77 -9.68
CA LEU A 325 -20.43 -33.71 -10.90
C LEU A 325 -19.90 -35.09 -11.31
N GLU A 326 -19.46 -35.93 -10.36
CA GLU A 326 -19.04 -37.29 -10.68
C GLU A 326 -20.17 -38.12 -11.28
N ALA A 327 -21.35 -38.09 -10.66
CA ALA A 327 -22.52 -38.82 -11.18
C ALA A 327 -22.90 -38.33 -12.58
N MET A 328 -22.88 -37.01 -12.79
CA MET A 328 -23.20 -36.39 -14.08
C MET A 328 -22.19 -36.74 -15.18
N PHE A 329 -20.88 -36.63 -14.91
CA PHE A 329 -19.84 -36.99 -15.88
C PHE A 329 -19.89 -38.48 -16.20
N ARG A 330 -20.07 -39.34 -15.20
CA ARG A 330 -20.21 -40.78 -15.41
C ARG A 330 -21.38 -41.10 -16.34
N ALA A 331 -22.57 -40.60 -16.03
CA ALA A 331 -23.76 -40.85 -16.84
C ALA A 331 -23.60 -40.35 -18.28
N LYS A 332 -23.01 -39.15 -18.47
CA LYS A 332 -22.74 -38.59 -19.79
C LYS A 332 -21.74 -39.43 -20.59
N MET A 333 -20.61 -39.81 -19.98
CA MET A 333 -19.59 -40.65 -20.62
C MET A 333 -20.17 -42.01 -21.01
N GLU A 334 -20.94 -42.65 -20.13
CA GLU A 334 -21.61 -43.92 -20.42
C GLU A 334 -22.58 -43.79 -21.61
N THR A 335 -23.35 -42.69 -21.64
CA THR A 335 -24.29 -42.40 -22.73
C THR A 335 -23.57 -42.23 -24.07
N GLN A 336 -22.49 -41.43 -24.13
CA GLN A 336 -21.73 -41.20 -25.37
C GLN A 336 -20.96 -42.44 -25.84
N LEU A 337 -20.59 -43.34 -24.93
CA LEU A 337 -19.88 -44.59 -25.24
C LEU A 337 -20.82 -45.77 -25.58
N THR A 338 -22.13 -45.57 -25.66
CA THR A 338 -23.11 -46.66 -25.87
C THR A 338 -22.85 -47.47 -27.15
N GLN A 339 -22.25 -46.90 -28.19
CA GLN A 339 -21.90 -47.63 -29.42
C GLN A 339 -20.76 -48.65 -29.21
N LYS A 340 -19.84 -48.38 -28.27
CA LYS A 340 -18.73 -49.27 -27.89
C LYS A 340 -18.62 -49.35 -26.35
N PRO A 341 -19.60 -49.97 -25.65
CA PRO A 341 -19.77 -49.84 -24.20
C PRO A 341 -18.62 -50.46 -23.38
N TRP A 342 -17.80 -51.32 -23.98
CA TRP A 342 -16.61 -51.88 -23.33
C TRP A 342 -15.49 -50.85 -23.12
N ILE A 343 -15.49 -49.73 -23.87
CA ILE A 343 -14.54 -48.62 -23.66
C ILE A 343 -14.79 -47.98 -22.29
N ALA A 344 -16.05 -47.85 -21.86
CA ALA A 344 -16.40 -47.25 -20.58
C ALA A 344 -15.70 -47.93 -19.39
N LYS A 345 -15.55 -49.27 -19.42
CA LYS A 345 -14.85 -50.05 -18.39
C LYS A 345 -13.36 -49.71 -18.26
N ASN A 346 -12.75 -49.23 -19.35
CA ASN A 346 -11.32 -48.96 -19.43
C ASN A 346 -10.99 -47.46 -19.34
N LEU A 347 -11.93 -46.59 -19.71
CA LEU A 347 -11.74 -45.15 -19.73
C LEU A 347 -12.25 -44.46 -18.46
N ILE A 348 -13.44 -44.83 -17.97
CA ILE A 348 -14.08 -44.10 -16.87
C ILE A 348 -13.35 -44.40 -15.55
N PRO A 349 -12.87 -43.37 -14.83
CA PRO A 349 -12.14 -43.56 -13.59
C PRO A 349 -12.93 -44.19 -12.43
N THR A 350 -12.15 -44.83 -11.57
CA THR A 350 -12.55 -45.20 -10.20
C THR A 350 -12.08 -44.19 -9.15
N PHE A 351 -11.24 -43.23 -9.54
CA PHE A 351 -10.79 -42.13 -8.69
C PHE A 351 -11.69 -40.89 -8.86
N PRO A 352 -11.77 -40.01 -7.84
CA PRO A 352 -12.65 -38.84 -7.89
C PRO A 352 -12.36 -37.87 -9.04
N VAL A 353 -13.40 -37.17 -9.47
CA VAL A 353 -13.30 -36.01 -10.37
C VAL A 353 -12.30 -35.00 -9.78
N SER A 354 -11.51 -34.32 -10.63
CA SER A 354 -10.41 -33.40 -10.25
C SER A 354 -9.13 -34.00 -9.69
N CYS A 355 -9.03 -35.32 -9.41
CA CYS A 355 -7.72 -35.87 -9.01
C CYS A 355 -6.61 -35.55 -10.04
N ARG A 356 -7.01 -35.36 -11.30
CA ARG A 356 -6.25 -34.70 -12.37
C ARG A 356 -7.02 -33.50 -12.90
N ARG A 357 -6.32 -32.60 -13.61
CA ARG A 357 -6.96 -31.49 -14.32
C ARG A 357 -8.05 -32.03 -15.24
N LEU A 358 -9.26 -31.52 -15.06
CA LEU A 358 -10.38 -31.87 -15.93
C LEU A 358 -10.13 -31.28 -17.31
N THR A 359 -10.21 -32.13 -18.32
CA THR A 359 -10.06 -31.72 -19.71
C THR A 359 -11.42 -31.81 -20.40
N PRO A 360 -11.98 -30.71 -20.90
CA PRO A 360 -13.06 -30.74 -21.87
C PRO A 360 -12.59 -31.50 -23.11
N GLY A 361 -13.38 -32.45 -23.59
CA GLY A 361 -13.04 -33.22 -24.80
C GLY A 361 -14.14 -33.21 -25.84
N PRO A 362 -14.51 -32.05 -26.42
CA PRO A 362 -15.48 -32.01 -27.50
C PRO A 362 -15.11 -32.97 -28.63
N GLY A 363 -16.02 -33.86 -29.00
CA GLY A 363 -15.86 -34.88 -30.04
C GLY A 363 -14.96 -36.06 -29.68
N TYR A 364 -14.34 -36.11 -28.50
CA TYR A 364 -13.41 -37.18 -28.15
C TYR A 364 -14.12 -38.52 -27.95
N LEU A 365 -15.22 -38.55 -27.18
CA LEU A 365 -15.94 -39.80 -26.89
C LEU A 365 -16.63 -40.34 -28.16
N GLU A 366 -17.09 -39.43 -29.02
CA GLU A 366 -17.61 -39.71 -30.36
C GLU A 366 -16.51 -40.31 -31.25
N ALA A 367 -15.31 -39.74 -31.23
CA ALA A 367 -14.15 -40.23 -31.96
C ALA A 367 -13.77 -41.66 -31.56
N LEU A 368 -13.84 -42.00 -30.26
CA LEU A 368 -13.60 -43.36 -29.78
C LEU A 368 -14.63 -44.37 -30.31
N CYS A 369 -15.87 -43.93 -30.47
CA CYS A 369 -16.97 -44.73 -31.01
C CYS A 369 -16.97 -44.80 -32.55
N ALA A 370 -16.25 -43.93 -33.24
CA ALA A 370 -16.21 -43.89 -34.70
C ALA A 370 -15.75 -45.21 -35.33
N HIS A 371 -16.28 -45.51 -36.52
CA HIS A 371 -16.01 -46.77 -37.24
C HIS A 371 -14.54 -46.91 -37.67
N ASN A 372 -13.83 -45.79 -37.86
CA ASN A 372 -12.42 -45.77 -38.27
C ASN A 372 -11.45 -45.70 -37.07
N THR A 373 -11.92 -45.74 -35.82
CA THR A 373 -11.08 -45.64 -34.62
C THR A 373 -11.01 -46.94 -33.83
N ASP A 374 -9.79 -47.42 -33.55
CA ASP A 374 -9.53 -48.52 -32.62
C ASP A 374 -9.04 -47.98 -31.28
N PHE A 375 -9.58 -48.53 -30.18
CA PHE A 375 -9.20 -48.19 -28.81
C PHE A 375 -8.41 -49.36 -28.22
N VAL A 376 -7.11 -49.16 -27.98
CA VAL A 376 -6.19 -50.21 -27.54
C VAL A 376 -5.77 -49.95 -26.09
N THR A 377 -6.02 -50.92 -25.21
CA THR A 377 -5.66 -50.86 -23.78
C THR A 377 -4.46 -51.71 -23.41
N SER A 378 -4.11 -52.68 -24.27
CA SER A 378 -2.96 -53.55 -24.10
C SER A 378 -1.66 -52.73 -24.09
N PRO A 379 -0.72 -52.97 -23.15
CA PRO A 379 0.55 -52.27 -23.12
C PRO A 379 1.33 -52.44 -24.43
N ILE A 380 2.03 -51.38 -24.83
CA ILE A 380 2.93 -51.42 -25.99
C ILE A 380 4.19 -52.20 -25.57
N LYS A 381 4.47 -53.29 -26.28
CA LYS A 381 5.67 -54.11 -26.08
C LYS A 381 6.89 -53.48 -26.72
N ARG A 382 6.75 -53.03 -27.98
CA ARG A 382 7.80 -52.33 -28.73
C ARG A 382 7.25 -51.65 -29.98
N PHE A 383 8.01 -50.71 -30.51
CA PHE A 383 7.89 -50.29 -31.90
C PHE A 383 8.54 -51.34 -32.82
N THR A 384 7.98 -51.45 -34.02
CA THR A 384 8.50 -52.24 -35.15
C THR A 384 8.92 -51.28 -36.27
N ASP A 385 9.52 -51.77 -37.33
CA ASP A 385 9.87 -50.93 -38.49
C ASP A 385 8.65 -50.30 -39.17
N SER A 386 7.48 -50.97 -39.12
CA SER A 386 6.23 -50.54 -39.76
C SER A 386 5.11 -50.11 -38.81
N GLY A 387 5.29 -50.18 -37.48
CA GLY A 387 4.23 -49.81 -36.54
C GLY A 387 4.47 -50.24 -35.09
N ILE A 388 3.43 -50.72 -34.40
CA ILE A 388 3.48 -51.06 -32.96
C ILE A 388 3.07 -52.51 -32.71
N GLU A 389 3.81 -53.20 -31.84
CA GLU A 389 3.45 -54.51 -31.28
C GLU A 389 3.03 -54.34 -29.81
N THR A 390 1.87 -54.86 -29.43
CA THR A 390 1.37 -54.89 -28.04
C THR A 390 1.72 -56.20 -27.33
N GLU A 391 1.67 -56.21 -26.01
CA GLU A 391 2.04 -57.39 -25.19
C GLU A 391 1.14 -58.62 -25.41
N ASP A 392 -0.10 -58.40 -25.86
CA ASP A 392 -1.05 -59.46 -26.24
C ASP A 392 -0.78 -60.04 -27.65
N GLY A 393 0.29 -59.62 -28.31
CA GLY A 393 0.74 -60.13 -29.60
C GLY A 393 0.05 -59.54 -30.81
N GLN A 394 -0.79 -58.51 -30.64
CA GLN A 394 -1.34 -57.76 -31.79
C GLN A 394 -0.28 -56.86 -32.39
N GLN A 395 -0.25 -56.78 -33.73
CA GLN A 395 0.64 -55.90 -34.47
C GLN A 395 -0.20 -54.98 -35.35
N GLN A 396 0.06 -53.68 -35.26
CA GLN A 396 -0.61 -52.67 -36.06
C GLN A 396 0.41 -51.92 -36.91
N GLU A 397 0.23 -51.98 -38.23
CA GLU A 397 0.97 -51.16 -39.18
C GLU A 397 0.44 -49.72 -39.17
N LEU A 398 1.35 -48.76 -39.07
CA LEU A 398 1.06 -47.35 -38.87
C LEU A 398 1.94 -46.51 -39.79
N ASP A 399 1.36 -45.51 -40.43
CA ASP A 399 2.11 -44.53 -41.20
C ASP A 399 2.64 -43.39 -40.32
N ILE A 400 1.85 -43.01 -39.30
CA ILE A 400 2.10 -41.83 -38.45
C ILE A 400 1.82 -42.15 -36.99
N ILE A 401 2.67 -41.67 -36.07
CA ILE A 401 2.51 -41.86 -34.62
C ILE A 401 2.65 -40.52 -33.89
N LEU A 402 1.60 -40.13 -33.16
CA LEU A 402 1.58 -38.97 -32.27
C LEU A 402 1.79 -39.42 -30.81
N CYS A 403 2.92 -39.06 -30.22
CA CYS A 403 3.25 -39.30 -28.82
C CYS A 403 2.74 -38.13 -27.95
N ALA A 404 1.63 -38.34 -27.24
CA ALA A 404 1.05 -37.40 -26.28
C ALA A 404 1.35 -37.86 -24.85
N THR A 405 2.63 -38.06 -24.55
CA THR A 405 3.13 -38.80 -23.38
C THR A 405 3.45 -37.91 -22.16
N GLY A 406 3.20 -36.61 -22.26
CA GLY A 406 3.27 -35.64 -21.16
C GLY A 406 4.57 -34.86 -21.08
N TYR A 407 4.70 -34.08 -20.00
CA TYR A 407 5.86 -33.24 -19.69
C TYR A 407 6.60 -33.77 -18.46
N ASP A 408 7.87 -33.41 -18.33
CA ASP A 408 8.67 -33.62 -17.13
C ASP A 408 8.14 -32.75 -15.98
N ALA A 409 7.56 -33.42 -14.99
CA ALA A 409 7.01 -32.82 -13.78
C ALA A 409 7.90 -33.05 -12.54
N SER A 410 9.18 -33.37 -12.74
CA SER A 410 10.13 -33.63 -11.63
C SER A 410 10.54 -32.38 -10.86
N TRP A 411 10.30 -31.19 -11.43
CA TRP A 411 10.84 -29.90 -10.98
C TRP A 411 12.37 -29.80 -10.98
N GLN A 412 13.07 -30.75 -11.59
CA GLN A 412 14.51 -30.70 -11.77
C GLN A 412 14.83 -29.96 -13.07
N LEU A 413 15.54 -28.83 -12.97
CA LEU A 413 15.92 -28.02 -14.11
C LEU A 413 17.11 -28.69 -14.85
N PRO A 414 17.17 -28.60 -16.19
CA PRO A 414 18.26 -29.19 -16.99
C PRO A 414 19.58 -28.39 -16.90
N PHE A 415 19.60 -27.35 -16.08
CA PHE A 415 20.71 -26.46 -15.81
C PHE A 415 20.73 -26.10 -14.33
N ASP A 416 21.86 -25.59 -13.86
CA ASP A 416 22.04 -25.20 -12.47
C ASP A 416 21.64 -23.74 -12.24
N ILE A 417 20.84 -23.53 -11.18
CA ILE A 417 20.66 -22.24 -10.53
C ILE A 417 21.31 -22.37 -9.15
N ILE A 418 22.34 -21.56 -8.91
CA ILE A 418 23.14 -21.56 -7.69
C ILE A 418 22.81 -20.32 -6.86
N GLY A 419 22.23 -20.51 -5.69
CA GLY A 419 21.94 -19.44 -4.73
C GLY A 419 23.16 -19.05 -3.91
N ARG A 420 22.89 -18.38 -2.78
CA ARG A 420 23.87 -18.02 -1.76
C ARG A 420 24.65 -19.24 -1.29
N ASN A 421 25.91 -19.02 -0.92
CA ASN A 421 26.80 -20.05 -0.35
C ASN A 421 26.98 -21.30 -1.24
N GLY A 422 26.72 -21.20 -2.54
CA GLY A 422 26.87 -22.31 -3.48
C GLY A 422 25.73 -23.34 -3.46
N VAL A 423 24.60 -23.02 -2.84
CA VAL A 423 23.44 -23.93 -2.78
C VAL A 423 22.80 -24.08 -4.16
N ALA A 424 22.76 -25.30 -4.69
CA ALA A 424 22.09 -25.60 -5.96
C ALA A 424 20.58 -25.82 -5.76
N LEU A 425 19.75 -25.16 -6.57
CA LEU A 425 18.28 -25.23 -6.47
C LEU A 425 17.75 -26.66 -6.63
N ASN A 426 18.28 -27.38 -7.61
CA ASN A 426 17.91 -28.77 -7.88
C ASN A 426 18.16 -29.70 -6.67
N GLU A 427 19.25 -29.47 -5.92
CA GLU A 427 19.54 -30.23 -4.69
C GLU A 427 18.65 -29.78 -3.53
N LYS A 428 18.40 -28.48 -3.37
CA LYS A 428 17.49 -27.94 -2.34
C LYS A 428 16.05 -28.45 -2.50
N TRP A 429 15.63 -28.68 -3.74
CA TRP A 429 14.33 -29.25 -4.09
C TRP A 429 14.25 -30.78 -4.01
N LYS A 430 15.24 -31.46 -3.40
CA LYS A 430 15.14 -32.89 -3.08
C LYS A 430 14.68 -33.08 -1.62
N PRO A 431 13.78 -34.05 -1.35
CA PRO A 431 13.14 -34.97 -2.30
C PRO A 431 11.95 -34.35 -3.06
N TYR A 432 11.50 -33.17 -2.67
CA TYR A 432 10.44 -32.41 -3.35
C TYR A 432 10.72 -30.90 -3.27
N PRO A 433 10.22 -30.12 -4.23
CA PRO A 433 10.44 -28.69 -4.24
C PRO A 433 9.65 -27.97 -3.14
N THR A 434 10.27 -26.95 -2.55
CA THR A 434 9.67 -26.08 -1.53
C THR A 434 9.85 -24.62 -1.93
N SER A 435 8.91 -23.78 -1.49
CA SER A 435 8.87 -22.36 -1.80
C SER A 435 8.10 -21.62 -0.71
N TYR A 436 8.18 -20.30 -0.70
CA TYR A 436 7.27 -19.42 0.02
C TYR A 436 6.26 -18.82 -0.96
N LEU A 437 4.98 -19.08 -0.71
CA LEU A 437 3.84 -18.64 -1.53
C LEU A 437 3.98 -18.95 -3.03
N GLY A 438 4.71 -20.02 -3.38
CA GLY A 438 4.94 -20.40 -4.77
C GLY A 438 5.95 -19.54 -5.54
N MET A 439 6.58 -18.57 -4.88
CA MET A 439 7.33 -17.51 -5.54
C MET A 439 8.81 -17.42 -5.13
N CYS A 440 9.10 -17.53 -3.84
CA CYS A 440 10.44 -17.30 -3.30
C CYS A 440 11.03 -18.60 -2.75
N VAL A 441 12.36 -18.71 -2.75
CA VAL A 441 13.08 -19.84 -2.15
C VAL A 441 14.16 -19.24 -1.23
N ASP A 442 14.27 -19.71 0.01
CA ASP A 442 15.31 -19.26 0.94
C ASP A 442 16.69 -19.63 0.39
N GLU A 443 17.72 -18.81 0.64
CA GLU A 443 19.06 -18.90 0.02
C GLU A 443 19.11 -18.48 -1.46
N PHE A 444 18.02 -17.99 -2.06
CA PHE A 444 17.97 -17.45 -3.42
C PHE A 444 17.52 -15.98 -3.42
N PRO A 445 18.32 -15.06 -2.85
CA PRO A 445 17.99 -13.64 -2.77
C PRO A 445 17.71 -13.03 -4.14
N ASN A 446 16.79 -12.05 -4.20
CA ASN A 446 16.38 -11.34 -5.42
C ASN A 446 15.85 -12.21 -6.56
N MET A 447 15.55 -13.49 -6.31
CA MET A 447 14.98 -14.39 -7.29
C MET A 447 13.48 -14.58 -7.04
N PHE A 448 12.67 -14.36 -8.06
CA PHE A 448 11.22 -14.60 -8.02
C PHE A 448 10.82 -15.59 -9.10
N THR A 449 10.11 -16.64 -8.72
CA THR A 449 9.57 -17.64 -9.64
C THR A 449 8.10 -17.39 -9.90
N ILE A 450 7.73 -17.19 -11.16
CA ILE A 450 6.33 -17.13 -11.56
C ILE A 450 5.88 -18.52 -11.98
N LEU A 451 4.78 -18.99 -11.41
CA LEU A 451 4.30 -20.37 -11.53
C LEU A 451 5.28 -21.41 -10.95
N GLY A 452 5.90 -21.09 -9.80
CA GLY A 452 6.77 -22.01 -9.07
C GLY A 452 6.03 -23.17 -8.38
N PRO A 453 6.74 -23.98 -7.58
CA PRO A 453 6.14 -25.07 -6.81
C PRO A 453 4.99 -24.57 -5.94
N ASN A 454 3.85 -25.28 -5.94
CA ASN A 454 2.64 -24.93 -5.19
C ASN A 454 1.98 -23.59 -5.56
N SER A 455 1.92 -23.26 -6.86
CA SER A 455 1.29 -22.01 -7.36
C SER A 455 0.24 -22.21 -8.46
N LEU A 456 0.14 -23.41 -9.05
CA LEU A 456 -0.80 -23.68 -10.14
C LEU A 456 -2.20 -23.98 -9.61
N VAL A 457 -3.19 -23.95 -10.51
CA VAL A 457 -4.61 -24.06 -10.12
C VAL A 457 -5.19 -25.42 -10.45
N GLY A 458 -5.93 -25.99 -9.49
CA GLY A 458 -6.74 -27.20 -9.73
C GLY A 458 -8.06 -26.87 -10.42
N SER A 459 -8.60 -25.69 -10.16
CA SER A 459 -9.89 -25.14 -10.63
C SER A 459 -9.76 -23.64 -10.81
N GLY A 460 -10.46 -23.05 -11.79
CA GLY A 460 -10.43 -21.61 -12.04
C GLY A 460 -9.47 -21.20 -13.16
N ASN A 461 -8.99 -19.96 -13.11
CA ASN A 461 -8.21 -19.26 -14.12
C ASN A 461 -6.80 -18.91 -13.62
N LEU A 462 -5.78 -19.35 -14.36
CA LEU A 462 -4.39 -19.15 -13.99
C LEU A 462 -3.89 -17.72 -14.24
N ILE A 463 -4.52 -16.98 -15.17
CA ILE A 463 -4.01 -15.67 -15.60
C ILE A 463 -4.00 -14.63 -14.45
N PRO A 464 -5.06 -14.50 -13.62
CA PRO A 464 -5.02 -13.63 -12.45
C PRO A 464 -3.88 -13.98 -11.47
N ILE A 465 -3.56 -15.27 -11.25
CA ILE A 465 -2.44 -15.63 -10.37
C ILE A 465 -1.10 -15.16 -10.95
N ILE A 466 -0.92 -15.26 -12.28
CA ILE A 466 0.26 -14.71 -12.96
C ILE A 466 0.34 -13.20 -12.72
N GLU A 467 -0.78 -12.47 -12.84
CA GLU A 467 -0.83 -11.03 -12.62
C GLU A 467 -0.37 -10.65 -11.22
N PHE A 468 -0.98 -11.25 -10.20
CA PHE A 468 -0.65 -10.94 -8.81
C PHE A 468 0.76 -11.40 -8.42
N SER A 469 1.27 -12.48 -9.03
CA SER A 469 2.65 -12.92 -8.80
C SER A 469 3.67 -11.96 -9.42
N VAL A 470 3.43 -11.46 -10.63
CA VAL A 470 4.32 -10.45 -11.25
C VAL A 470 4.25 -9.13 -10.45
N ASP A 471 3.07 -8.71 -10.02
CA ASP A 471 2.90 -7.51 -9.20
C ASP A 471 3.61 -7.64 -7.84
N TYR A 472 3.63 -8.83 -7.23
CA TYR A 472 4.41 -9.08 -6.02
C TYR A 472 5.92 -8.88 -6.26
N ALA A 473 6.47 -9.41 -7.35
CA ALA A 473 7.88 -9.24 -7.70
C ALA A 473 8.23 -7.75 -7.96
N ILE A 474 7.29 -7.00 -8.53
CA ILE A 474 7.41 -5.55 -8.75
C ILE A 474 7.38 -4.79 -7.43
N GLN A 475 6.46 -5.12 -6.51
CA GLN A 475 6.42 -4.51 -5.18
C GLN A 475 7.72 -4.74 -4.41
N ALA A 476 8.29 -5.96 -4.50
CA ALA A 476 9.59 -6.26 -3.91
C ALA A 476 10.73 -5.45 -4.56
N THR A 477 10.74 -5.34 -5.89
CA THR A 477 11.73 -4.54 -6.63
C THR A 477 11.62 -3.05 -6.31
N ALA A 478 10.41 -2.50 -6.23
CA ALA A 478 10.14 -1.13 -5.82
C ALA A 478 10.62 -0.86 -4.40
N LYS A 479 10.43 -1.82 -3.47
CA LYS A 479 10.99 -1.76 -2.13
C LYS A 479 12.52 -1.73 -2.15
N MET A 480 13.16 -2.61 -2.91
CA MET A 480 14.63 -2.60 -3.06
C MET A 480 15.15 -1.26 -3.58
N GLN A 481 14.42 -0.64 -4.50
CA GLN A 481 14.80 0.66 -5.07
C GLN A 481 14.63 1.81 -4.09
N ARG A 482 13.44 1.91 -3.48
CA ARG A 482 13.06 2.96 -2.52
C ARG A 482 13.92 2.93 -1.27
N GLU A 483 14.20 1.73 -0.76
CA GLU A 483 14.92 1.55 0.51
C GLU A 483 16.41 1.25 0.31
N ARG A 484 16.88 1.34 -0.95
CA ARG A 484 18.28 1.15 -1.34
C ARG A 484 18.85 -0.19 -0.86
N LEU A 485 18.08 -1.25 -1.06
CA LEU A 485 18.47 -2.61 -0.72
C LEU A 485 19.21 -3.25 -1.90
N GLN A 486 20.26 -4.00 -1.60
CA GLN A 486 20.95 -4.84 -2.59
C GLN A 486 20.44 -6.28 -2.58
N SER A 487 19.88 -6.75 -1.45
CA SER A 487 19.23 -8.06 -1.39
C SER A 487 17.92 -8.05 -0.60
N ILE A 488 16.96 -8.83 -1.10
CA ILE A 488 15.75 -9.27 -0.40
C ILE A 488 15.69 -10.81 -0.47
N GLU A 489 15.56 -11.46 0.68
CA GLU A 489 15.59 -12.92 0.78
C GLU A 489 14.49 -13.41 1.72
N VAL A 490 13.72 -14.41 1.31
CA VAL A 490 12.70 -14.97 2.20
C VAL A 490 13.36 -15.77 3.32
N LYS A 491 12.84 -15.65 4.54
CA LYS A 491 13.35 -16.41 5.67
C LYS A 491 13.02 -17.90 5.54
N ALA A 492 13.96 -18.75 5.91
CA ALA A 492 13.78 -20.21 5.89
C ALA A 492 12.62 -20.68 6.79
N ASP A 493 12.30 -19.96 7.86
CA ASP A 493 11.14 -20.27 8.71
C ASP A 493 9.79 -19.95 8.06
N ALA A 494 9.71 -18.89 7.23
CA ALA A 494 8.53 -18.57 6.44
C ALA A 494 8.28 -19.63 5.35
N VAL A 495 9.34 -20.12 4.69
CA VAL A 495 9.25 -21.26 3.74
C VAL A 495 8.70 -22.51 4.44
N ARG A 496 9.25 -22.85 5.62
CA ARG A 496 8.75 -24.00 6.41
C ARG A 496 7.31 -23.81 6.89
N ASP A 497 6.91 -22.61 7.27
CA ASP A 497 5.54 -22.33 7.69
C ASP A 497 4.55 -22.54 6.52
N PHE A 498 4.91 -22.15 5.29
CA PHE A 498 4.09 -22.45 4.11
C PHE A 498 4.07 -23.94 3.79
N ASP A 499 5.20 -24.63 3.94
CA ASP A 499 5.30 -26.08 3.77
C ASP A 499 4.35 -26.84 4.70
N GLN A 500 4.28 -26.43 5.98
CA GLN A 500 3.36 -27.00 6.96
C GLN A 500 1.89 -26.72 6.62
N TYR A 501 1.59 -25.53 6.09
CA TYR A 501 0.23 -25.19 5.64
C TYR A 501 -0.23 -26.09 4.50
N ILE A 502 0.64 -26.33 3.51
CA ILE A 502 0.40 -27.26 2.39
C ILE A 502 0.07 -28.68 2.89
N GLU A 503 0.86 -29.21 3.83
CA GLU A 503 0.68 -30.54 4.40
C GLU A 503 -0.61 -30.69 5.22
N SER A 504 -1.13 -29.59 5.76
CA SER A 504 -2.42 -29.58 6.45
C SER A 504 -3.60 -29.40 5.50
N TYR A 505 -3.44 -28.66 4.40
CA TYR A 505 -4.50 -28.37 3.43
C TYR A 505 -4.83 -29.56 2.53
N PHE A 506 -3.88 -30.11 1.79
CA PHE A 506 -4.20 -31.09 0.75
C PHE A 506 -4.89 -32.38 1.23
N PRO A 507 -4.67 -32.91 2.45
CA PRO A 507 -5.36 -34.12 2.93
C PRO A 507 -6.89 -34.04 2.92
N GLN A 508 -7.49 -32.85 2.94
CA GLN A 508 -8.95 -32.66 2.89
C GLN A 508 -9.50 -32.54 1.46
N THR A 509 -8.63 -32.58 0.44
CA THR A 509 -8.98 -32.42 -0.98
C THR A 509 -8.91 -33.75 -1.74
N VAL A 510 -9.58 -33.80 -2.88
CA VAL A 510 -9.55 -34.97 -3.80
C VAL A 510 -8.17 -35.19 -4.44
N PHE A 511 -7.27 -34.19 -4.41
CA PHE A 511 -5.92 -34.29 -4.98
C PHE A 511 -5.06 -35.33 -4.24
N SER A 512 -5.35 -35.55 -2.96
CA SER A 512 -4.66 -36.54 -2.13
C SER A 512 -5.17 -37.98 -2.35
N ASP A 513 -6.27 -38.17 -3.07
CA ASP A 513 -6.81 -39.51 -3.33
C ASP A 513 -5.93 -40.29 -4.32
N LYS A 514 -6.01 -41.62 -4.30
CA LYS A 514 -5.16 -42.52 -5.07
C LYS A 514 -5.44 -42.41 -6.58
N CYS A 515 -4.72 -41.52 -7.25
CA CYS A 515 -4.60 -41.51 -8.70
C CYS A 515 -3.29 -40.86 -9.15
N ARG A 516 -2.64 -41.47 -10.16
CA ARG A 516 -1.41 -40.94 -10.75
C ARG A 516 -1.60 -39.52 -11.27
N SER A 517 -0.87 -38.52 -10.78
CA SER A 517 -0.97 -37.14 -11.29
C SER A 517 0.38 -36.43 -11.26
N TRP A 518 0.61 -35.53 -12.22
CA TRP A 518 1.80 -34.67 -12.21
C TRP A 518 1.78 -33.70 -11.01
N TYR A 519 0.62 -33.44 -10.41
CA TYR A 519 0.48 -32.69 -9.15
C TYR A 519 1.33 -33.26 -8.01
N LYS A 520 1.62 -34.58 -8.07
CA LYS A 520 2.39 -35.37 -7.09
C LYS A 520 3.50 -36.16 -7.77
N LEU A 521 4.28 -35.49 -8.63
CA LEU A 521 5.48 -36.03 -9.28
C LEU A 521 5.23 -37.32 -10.10
N GLY A 522 4.01 -37.49 -10.62
CA GLY A 522 3.63 -38.67 -11.41
C GLY A 522 3.43 -39.95 -10.58
N MET A 523 3.27 -39.83 -9.26
CA MET A 523 2.97 -40.94 -8.34
C MET A 523 1.45 -41.09 -8.12
N ASP A 524 1.00 -42.29 -7.72
CA ASP A 524 -0.41 -42.52 -7.35
C ASP A 524 -0.77 -41.86 -6.01
N GLU A 525 0.19 -41.86 -5.09
CA GLU A 525 0.15 -41.26 -3.76
C GLU A 525 1.46 -40.51 -3.56
N GLY A 526 1.39 -39.32 -2.96
CA GLY A 526 2.56 -38.47 -2.77
C GLY A 526 2.16 -37.04 -2.41
N ARG A 527 3.15 -36.24 -2.01
CA ARG A 527 2.97 -34.83 -1.69
C ARG A 527 2.52 -34.04 -2.92
N ILE A 528 1.57 -33.12 -2.72
CA ILE A 528 1.16 -32.19 -3.77
C ILE A 528 2.19 -31.05 -3.88
N VAL A 529 2.83 -30.95 -5.04
CA VAL A 529 3.89 -29.97 -5.33
C VAL A 529 3.50 -28.99 -6.43
N GLY A 530 2.48 -29.29 -7.22
CA GLY A 530 2.08 -28.43 -8.35
C GLY A 530 1.11 -27.32 -7.96
N LEU A 531 0.15 -27.63 -7.09
CA LEU A 531 -1.03 -26.80 -6.87
C LEU A 531 -0.89 -25.85 -5.68
N TRP A 532 -1.51 -24.68 -5.80
CA TRP A 532 -1.76 -23.78 -4.69
C TRP A 532 -2.67 -24.45 -3.65
N PRO A 533 -2.36 -24.32 -2.33
CA PRO A 533 -3.18 -24.87 -1.26
C PRO A 533 -4.43 -24.00 -0.98
N GLY A 534 -5.34 -23.91 -1.95
CA GLY A 534 -6.57 -23.12 -1.84
C GLY A 534 -7.24 -22.86 -3.19
N SER A 535 -8.19 -21.93 -3.22
CA SER A 535 -8.78 -21.41 -4.44
C SER A 535 -7.91 -20.35 -5.12
N ASP A 536 -8.27 -19.98 -6.34
CA ASP A 536 -7.62 -18.89 -7.08
C ASP A 536 -7.83 -17.56 -6.37
N LEU A 537 -9.04 -17.29 -5.89
CA LEU A 537 -9.33 -16.06 -5.14
C LEU A 537 -8.58 -16.01 -3.81
N HIS A 538 -8.39 -17.17 -3.16
CA HIS A 538 -7.55 -17.29 -1.98
C HIS A 538 -6.09 -16.93 -2.31
N ALA A 539 -5.53 -17.41 -3.43
CA ALA A 539 -4.21 -17.00 -3.90
C ALA A 539 -4.12 -15.49 -4.14
N LEU A 540 -5.11 -14.90 -4.83
CA LEU A 540 -5.13 -13.46 -5.10
C LEU A 540 -5.09 -12.66 -3.80
N LYS A 541 -5.90 -13.02 -2.80
CA LYS A 541 -5.92 -12.36 -1.48
C LYS A 541 -4.58 -12.52 -0.74
N ALA A 542 -3.95 -13.69 -0.83
CA ALA A 542 -2.66 -13.93 -0.19
C ALA A 542 -1.52 -13.11 -0.83
N LEU A 543 -1.55 -12.92 -2.15
CA LEU A 543 -0.49 -12.22 -2.90
C LEU A 543 -0.66 -10.70 -2.95
N GLN A 544 -1.85 -10.16 -2.62
CA GLN A 544 -2.15 -8.72 -2.61
C GLN A 544 -1.23 -7.87 -1.73
N HIS A 545 -0.81 -8.41 -0.59
CA HIS A 545 -0.12 -7.66 0.45
C HIS A 545 1.11 -8.43 0.92
N PRO A 546 2.28 -8.20 0.30
CA PRO A 546 3.52 -8.83 0.73
C PRO A 546 3.80 -8.62 2.22
N ARG A 547 4.21 -9.70 2.89
CA ARG A 547 4.57 -9.70 4.31
C ARG A 547 6.06 -9.38 4.44
N TRP A 548 6.41 -8.10 4.52
CA TRP A 548 7.81 -7.66 4.57
C TRP A 548 8.57 -8.20 5.79
N GLU A 549 7.89 -8.53 6.88
CA GLU A 549 8.51 -9.17 8.04
C GLU A 549 8.98 -10.63 7.80
N ASP A 550 8.56 -11.26 6.69
CA ASP A 550 8.97 -12.62 6.31
C ASP A 550 10.28 -12.65 5.49
N PHE A 551 10.93 -11.51 5.32
CA PHE A 551 12.17 -11.37 4.55
C PHE A 551 13.32 -10.83 5.40
N ASP A 552 14.53 -11.19 5.00
CA ASP A 552 15.79 -10.58 5.42
C ASP A 552 16.30 -9.64 4.32
N TYR A 553 16.98 -8.57 4.73
CA TYR A 553 17.40 -7.48 3.87
C TYR A 553 18.88 -7.16 4.06
N SER A 554 19.58 -6.88 2.96
CA SER A 554 20.90 -6.23 3.01
C SER A 554 20.87 -4.92 2.24
N ARG A 555 21.60 -3.92 2.75
CA ARG A 555 21.62 -2.55 2.23
C ARG A 555 22.71 -2.42 1.18
N ALA A 556 22.46 -1.61 0.16
CA ALA A 556 23.44 -1.30 -0.87
C ALA A 556 24.53 -0.33 -0.40
N ASP A 557 24.23 0.45 0.65
CA ASP A 557 25.14 1.45 1.20
C ASP A 557 25.75 0.96 2.53
N ASP A 558 27.03 1.26 2.75
CA ASP A 558 27.78 0.93 3.98
C ASP A 558 27.40 1.87 5.14
N VAL A 559 26.13 1.81 5.56
CA VAL A 559 25.56 2.60 6.65
C VAL A 559 24.73 1.71 7.57
N SER A 560 25.02 1.77 8.87
CA SER A 560 24.40 0.91 9.89
C SER A 560 22.96 1.29 10.25
N ASN A 561 22.53 2.52 9.98
CA ASN A 561 21.19 3.00 10.27
C ASN A 561 20.18 2.54 9.22
N ARG A 562 19.07 1.92 9.64
CA ARG A 562 18.05 1.37 8.72
C ARG A 562 17.26 2.41 7.94
N LEU A 563 17.29 3.66 8.38
CA LEU A 563 16.55 4.78 7.80
C LEU A 563 17.42 5.66 6.89
N TYR A 564 18.62 5.20 6.52
CA TYR A 564 19.47 5.90 5.56
C TYR A 564 18.77 6.22 4.23
N TRP A 565 17.77 5.41 3.84
CA TRP A 565 16.94 5.63 2.65
C TRP A 565 16.09 6.92 2.70
N LEU A 566 15.91 7.54 3.87
CA LEU A 566 15.30 8.88 3.98
C LEU A 566 16.16 9.95 3.26
N GLY A 567 17.46 9.71 3.09
CA GLY A 567 18.33 10.56 2.28
C GLY A 567 18.60 11.92 2.92
N ASP A 568 18.50 12.99 2.12
CA ASP A 568 18.85 14.36 2.51
C ASP A 568 17.68 15.19 3.05
N GLY A 569 16.52 14.56 3.26
CA GLY A 569 15.32 15.23 3.75
C GLY A 569 14.48 15.92 2.67
N GLN A 570 14.75 15.69 1.38
CA GLN A 570 14.01 16.29 0.26
C GLN A 570 13.50 15.24 -0.74
N THR A 571 12.52 15.63 -1.55
CA THR A 571 12.17 14.92 -2.80
C THR A 571 12.92 15.50 -4.01
N HIS A 572 12.99 14.74 -5.10
CA HIS A 572 13.71 15.11 -6.32
C HIS A 572 13.19 16.44 -6.89
N ASN A 573 11.87 16.61 -6.93
CA ASN A 573 11.23 17.81 -7.48
C ASN A 573 11.42 19.05 -6.60
N GLU A 574 11.65 18.89 -5.29
CA GLU A 574 12.03 20.00 -4.40
C GLU A 574 13.49 20.39 -4.61
N LYS A 575 14.36 19.39 -4.75
CA LYS A 575 15.80 19.59 -4.91
C LYS A 575 16.14 20.24 -6.26
N THR A 576 15.44 19.86 -7.32
CA THR A 576 15.69 20.31 -8.71
C THR A 576 14.80 21.47 -9.16
N LEU A 577 13.64 21.63 -8.52
CA LEU A 577 12.58 22.57 -8.91
C LEU A 577 12.00 22.35 -10.32
N THR A 578 12.19 21.16 -10.92
CA THR A 578 11.79 20.91 -12.32
C THR A 578 10.46 20.18 -12.50
N GLY A 579 9.91 19.54 -11.46
CA GLY A 579 8.69 18.74 -11.56
C GLY A 579 7.54 19.23 -10.69
N ASP A 580 6.45 18.46 -10.71
CA ASP A 580 5.27 18.70 -9.87
C ASP A 580 5.55 18.45 -8.39
N ARG A 581 5.32 19.48 -7.55
CA ARG A 581 5.44 19.44 -6.09
C ARG A 581 4.08 19.45 -5.39
N ALA A 582 2.98 19.42 -6.12
CA ALA A 582 1.62 19.27 -5.62
C ALA A 582 0.96 17.97 -6.14
N TRP A 583 1.78 16.97 -6.49
CA TRP A 583 1.34 15.69 -7.08
C TRP A 583 0.25 14.98 -6.28
N TYR A 584 0.22 15.15 -4.96
CA TYR A 584 -0.81 14.56 -4.09
C TYR A 584 -2.21 15.17 -4.31
N LEU A 585 -2.35 16.22 -5.11
CA LEU A 585 -3.62 16.79 -5.57
C LEU A 585 -4.05 16.30 -6.95
N SER A 586 -3.20 15.57 -7.69
CA SER A 586 -3.62 15.00 -8.96
C SER A 586 -4.66 13.90 -8.73
N GLU A 587 -5.53 13.70 -9.72
CA GLU A 587 -6.67 12.79 -9.62
C GLU A 587 -6.28 11.36 -9.20
N GLU A 588 -5.11 10.89 -9.63
CA GLU A 588 -4.55 9.58 -9.27
C GLU A 588 -4.28 9.42 -7.76
N PHE A 589 -3.94 10.50 -7.05
CA PHE A 589 -3.54 10.45 -5.64
C PHE A 589 -4.62 10.92 -4.65
N VAL A 590 -5.68 11.59 -5.13
CA VAL A 590 -6.76 12.07 -4.26
C VAL A 590 -7.79 10.95 -4.01
N ASP A 591 -7.68 10.29 -2.87
CA ASP A 591 -8.70 9.32 -2.40
C ASP A 591 -9.96 10.06 -1.94
N ARG A 592 -10.97 10.16 -2.81
CA ARG A 592 -12.28 10.76 -2.49
C ARG A 592 -13.20 9.74 -1.79
N PRO A 593 -13.52 9.91 -0.50
CA PRO A 593 -14.37 8.95 0.21
C PRO A 593 -15.84 9.07 -0.24
N PRO A 594 -16.54 7.95 -0.46
CA PRO A 594 -17.95 7.98 -0.84
C PRO A 594 -18.82 8.58 0.26
N VAL A 595 -19.83 9.37 -0.12
CA VAL A 595 -20.83 9.89 0.83
C VAL A 595 -21.81 8.78 1.16
N LEU A 596 -21.83 8.33 2.41
CA LEU A 596 -22.60 7.16 2.87
C LEU A 596 -24.11 7.25 2.55
N GLN A 597 -24.57 6.38 1.63
CA GLN A 597 -25.96 5.92 1.52
C GLN A 597 -26.14 4.69 2.43
N ILE A 598 -27.13 4.72 3.31
CA ILE A 598 -27.22 3.79 4.46
C ILE A 598 -27.85 2.46 4.02
N ALA A 599 -27.16 1.34 4.29
CA ALA A 599 -27.78 0.03 4.56
C ALA A 599 -27.31 -0.46 5.94
N MET A 600 -28.26 -0.76 6.83
CA MET A 600 -27.97 -1.23 8.20
C MET A 600 -27.89 -2.76 8.24
N GLY A 601 -26.73 -3.31 8.61
CA GLY A 601 -26.53 -4.75 8.83
C GLY A 601 -26.32 -5.09 10.32
N GLY A 602 -27.06 -6.08 10.82
CA GLY A 602 -27.08 -6.50 12.23
C GLY A 602 -25.92 -7.43 12.64
N ARG A 603 -25.51 -7.33 13.91
CA ARG A 603 -24.47 -8.16 14.55
C ARG A 603 -25.00 -9.56 14.90
N GLN A 604 -24.22 -10.60 14.59
CA GLN A 604 -24.38 -11.95 15.16
C GLN A 604 -23.17 -12.31 16.03
N SER A 605 -23.40 -13.10 17.08
CA SER A 605 -22.40 -13.58 18.04
C SER A 605 -22.31 -15.11 17.99
N ARG A 606 -21.13 -15.68 18.30
CA ARG A 606 -20.92 -17.13 18.48
C ARG A 606 -19.87 -17.41 19.59
N PRO A 607 -19.91 -18.59 20.24
CA PRO A 607 -19.21 -18.87 21.50
C PRO A 607 -17.82 -19.52 21.34
N ALA A 608 -17.04 -19.49 22.42
CA ALA A 608 -15.68 -20.01 22.55
C ALA A 608 -15.61 -21.54 22.74
N THR A 609 -14.50 -22.16 22.31
CA THR A 609 -14.17 -23.57 22.57
C THR A 609 -12.70 -23.72 23.02
N GLU A 610 -12.46 -24.70 23.91
CA GLU A 610 -11.19 -25.01 24.58
C GLU A 610 -10.27 -25.93 23.77
N ARG A 611 -8.97 -25.83 24.06
CA ARG A 611 -7.84 -26.50 23.38
C ARG A 611 -7.58 -27.94 23.83
N ALA A 612 -7.14 -28.75 22.86
CA ALA A 612 -6.46 -30.03 23.06
C ALA A 612 -4.93 -29.89 22.78
N PRO A 613 -4.07 -30.82 23.27
CA PRO A 613 -2.62 -30.74 23.14
C PRO A 613 -2.10 -31.20 21.76
N PRO A 614 -0.84 -30.89 21.42
CA PRO A 614 -0.36 -30.90 20.04
C PRO A 614 0.09 -32.28 19.56
N ASP A 615 -0.40 -32.66 18.39
CA ASP A 615 0.33 -33.50 17.43
C ASP A 615 0.95 -32.59 16.35
N THR A 616 2.03 -33.07 15.73
CA THR A 616 2.94 -32.36 14.81
C THR A 616 2.34 -31.75 13.52
N LYS A 617 1.01 -31.68 13.36
CA LYS A 617 0.31 -31.04 12.23
C LYS A 617 -0.38 -29.77 12.69
N ILE A 618 -0.26 -28.69 11.91
CA ILE A 618 -0.99 -27.45 12.22
C ILE A 618 -2.48 -27.68 11.89
N GLU A 619 -3.36 -27.32 12.81
CA GLU A 619 -4.79 -27.24 12.50
C GLU A 619 -5.01 -26.03 11.58
N LEU A 620 -5.84 -26.16 10.55
CA LEU A 620 -6.20 -25.03 9.70
C LEU A 620 -7.21 -24.12 10.40
N GLY A 621 -7.19 -22.83 10.05
CA GLY A 621 -8.23 -21.91 10.48
C GLY A 621 -9.56 -22.26 9.83
N ALA A 622 -10.62 -22.43 10.62
CA ALA A 622 -11.98 -22.71 10.10
C ALA A 622 -12.69 -21.45 9.53
N PHE A 623 -11.93 -20.50 9.01
CA PHE A 623 -12.37 -19.19 8.51
C PHE A 623 -11.81 -18.94 7.09
N ALA A 624 -12.49 -18.08 6.33
CA ALA A 624 -11.97 -17.62 5.04
C ALA A 624 -10.91 -16.51 5.22
N ILE A 625 -9.98 -16.36 4.27
CA ILE A 625 -8.88 -15.38 4.34
C ILE A 625 -9.33 -13.91 4.48
N ASP A 626 -10.54 -13.59 4.01
CA ASP A 626 -11.19 -12.28 4.08
C ASP A 626 -12.40 -12.26 5.04
N GLU A 627 -12.48 -13.24 5.95
CA GLU A 627 -13.45 -13.26 7.05
C GLU A 627 -12.95 -12.37 8.22
N TYR A 628 -13.09 -11.06 8.03
CA TYR A 628 -12.55 -10.06 8.96
C TYR A 628 -13.29 -9.99 10.30
N ARG A 629 -12.55 -10.17 11.40
CA ARG A 629 -13.08 -10.02 12.78
C ARG A 629 -13.48 -8.56 13.08
N PRO A 630 -14.44 -8.31 13.98
CA PRO A 630 -14.62 -6.96 14.53
C PRO A 630 -13.33 -6.44 15.18
N ILE A 631 -13.02 -5.17 14.96
CA ILE A 631 -11.89 -4.48 15.59
C ILE A 631 -12.37 -3.14 16.16
N LYS A 632 -12.09 -2.90 17.44
CA LYS A 632 -12.48 -1.66 18.11
C LYS A 632 -11.33 -0.66 18.15
N VAL A 633 -11.59 0.55 17.65
CA VAL A 633 -10.64 1.67 17.61
C VAL A 633 -11.19 2.81 18.46
N ILE A 634 -10.40 3.29 19.42
CA ILE A 634 -10.66 4.53 20.13
C ILE A 634 -9.73 5.62 19.62
N VAL A 635 -10.30 6.76 19.22
CA VAL A 635 -9.57 7.97 18.82
C VAL A 635 -9.79 9.05 19.88
N ILE A 636 -8.72 9.73 20.30
CA ILE A 636 -8.78 10.82 21.28
C ILE A 636 -8.66 12.17 20.55
N GLY A 637 -9.75 12.93 20.49
CA GLY A 637 -9.84 14.27 19.89
C GLY A 637 -10.62 14.29 18.57
N ALA A 638 -11.42 15.34 18.36
CA ALA A 638 -12.23 15.58 17.16
C ALA A 638 -11.82 16.88 16.43
N GLY A 639 -10.51 17.13 16.33
CA GLY A 639 -9.93 18.07 15.36
C GLY A 639 -9.80 17.44 13.96
N PHE A 640 -9.03 18.07 13.05
CA PHE A 640 -8.79 17.55 11.69
C PHE A 640 -8.44 16.06 11.65
N SER A 641 -7.47 15.62 12.46
CA SER A 641 -7.02 14.22 12.49
C SER A 641 -8.12 13.26 12.96
N GLY A 642 -8.90 13.64 13.98
CA GLY A 642 -9.99 12.81 14.49
C GLY A 642 -11.18 12.73 13.54
N ILE A 643 -11.53 13.86 12.91
CA ILE A 643 -12.56 13.93 11.85
C ILE A 643 -12.15 13.03 10.69
N LEU A 644 -10.89 13.11 10.24
CA LEU A 644 -10.41 12.27 9.16
C LEU A 644 -10.40 10.78 9.56
N ALA A 645 -10.01 10.44 10.79
CA ALA A 645 -10.11 9.07 11.29
C ALA A 645 -11.57 8.56 11.26
N GLY A 646 -12.53 9.41 11.61
CA GLY A 646 -13.97 9.17 11.46
C GLY A 646 -14.42 8.80 10.05
N ILE A 647 -13.70 9.27 9.03
CA ILE A 647 -13.97 8.99 7.62
C ILE A 647 -13.22 7.72 7.17
N ARG A 648 -11.90 7.67 7.41
CA ARG A 648 -11.02 6.66 6.81
C ARG A 648 -11.14 5.27 7.45
N PHE A 649 -11.35 5.17 8.76
CA PHE A 649 -11.53 3.86 9.40
C PHE A 649 -12.77 3.14 8.86
N PRO A 650 -13.99 3.71 8.86
CA PRO A 650 -15.16 3.04 8.31
C PRO A 650 -15.09 2.85 6.79
N GLN A 651 -14.35 3.69 6.07
CA GLN A 651 -14.14 3.55 4.62
C GLN A 651 -13.30 2.32 4.27
N LYS A 652 -12.24 2.05 5.03
CA LYS A 652 -11.20 1.07 4.64
C LYS A 652 -11.15 -0.16 5.53
N ILE A 653 -11.70 -0.11 6.74
CA ILE A 653 -11.68 -1.22 7.70
C ILE A 653 -13.08 -1.83 7.83
N PRO A 654 -13.32 -3.01 7.25
CA PRO A 654 -14.59 -3.71 7.44
C PRO A 654 -14.81 -4.03 8.92
N ASN A 655 -16.06 -4.08 9.39
CA ASN A 655 -16.40 -4.45 10.77
C ASN A 655 -15.70 -3.62 11.87
N VAL A 656 -15.30 -2.38 11.59
CA VAL A 656 -14.72 -1.49 12.61
C VAL A 656 -15.78 -0.96 13.59
N ASP A 657 -15.49 -1.04 14.88
CA ASP A 657 -16.21 -0.35 15.94
C ASP A 657 -15.41 0.90 16.34
N LEU A 658 -15.83 2.06 15.86
CA LEU A 658 -15.09 3.32 16.05
C LEU A 658 -15.76 4.19 17.11
N THR A 659 -14.97 4.69 18.06
CA THR A 659 -15.40 5.73 19.00
C THR A 659 -14.37 6.86 19.05
N ILE A 660 -14.83 8.11 18.94
CA ILE A 660 -14.00 9.31 19.01
C ILE A 660 -14.41 10.09 20.26
N TYR A 661 -13.52 10.24 21.24
CA TYR A 661 -13.78 11.02 22.45
C TYR A 661 -13.23 12.44 22.32
N GLU A 662 -14.07 13.44 22.52
CA GLU A 662 -13.72 14.86 22.49
C GLU A 662 -14.13 15.53 23.81
N LYS A 663 -13.17 16.19 24.46
CA LYS A 663 -13.40 16.87 25.73
C LYS A 663 -14.25 18.13 25.56
N SER A 664 -14.15 18.78 24.41
CA SER A 664 -14.87 20.02 24.09
C SER A 664 -16.33 19.75 23.78
N ALA A 665 -17.15 20.80 23.85
CA ALA A 665 -18.58 20.74 23.58
C ALA A 665 -18.94 20.81 22.08
N GLY A 666 -17.93 20.83 21.20
CA GLY A 666 -18.08 20.80 19.76
C GLY A 666 -16.80 20.31 19.06
N VAL A 667 -16.88 20.14 17.75
CA VAL A 667 -15.79 19.63 16.90
C VAL A 667 -14.95 20.76 16.31
N GLY A 668 -13.71 20.45 15.94
CA GLY A 668 -12.79 21.38 15.28
C GLY A 668 -11.44 21.53 15.97
N GLY A 669 -11.28 20.95 17.17
CA GLY A 669 -10.03 21.00 17.94
C GLY A 669 -9.57 22.43 18.21
N THR A 670 -8.39 22.80 17.69
CA THR A 670 -7.84 24.16 17.77
C THR A 670 -8.84 25.24 17.35
N TRP A 671 -9.61 25.00 16.28
CA TRP A 671 -10.54 26.00 15.73
C TRP A 671 -11.85 26.11 16.51
N TYR A 672 -12.18 25.11 17.32
CA TYR A 672 -13.28 25.20 18.28
C TYR A 672 -12.84 25.94 19.56
N ASN A 673 -11.65 25.60 20.07
CA ASN A 673 -11.18 26.08 21.36
C ASN A 673 -10.71 27.55 21.30
N ASN A 674 -10.15 28.01 20.17
CA ASN A 674 -9.59 29.35 20.05
C ASN A 674 -10.55 30.29 19.34
N ARG A 675 -11.09 31.26 20.09
CA ARG A 675 -12.06 32.25 19.60
C ARG A 675 -11.63 33.71 19.86
N TYR A 676 -10.33 33.91 20.12
CA TYR A 676 -9.76 35.21 20.48
C TYR A 676 -9.79 36.23 19.31
N PRO A 677 -9.68 37.55 19.60
CA PRO A 677 -9.66 38.58 18.59
C PRO A 677 -8.62 38.37 17.47
N GLY A 678 -9.09 38.32 16.22
CA GLY A 678 -8.24 38.20 15.04
C GLY A 678 -7.72 36.78 14.74
N VAL A 679 -8.21 35.75 15.43
CA VAL A 679 -7.80 34.36 15.17
C VAL A 679 -8.04 33.97 13.70
N ALA A 680 -6.96 33.63 13.00
CA ALA A 680 -6.99 33.25 11.59
C ALA A 680 -5.89 32.23 11.27
N CYS A 681 -6.05 31.49 10.16
CA CYS A 681 -5.01 30.59 9.67
C CYS A 681 -3.85 31.38 9.02
N ASP A 682 -2.63 30.87 9.16
CA ASP A 682 -1.43 31.41 8.53
C ASP A 682 -1.09 30.76 7.17
N VAL A 683 -1.95 29.83 6.72
CA VAL A 683 -1.88 29.13 5.43
C VAL A 683 -3.03 29.61 4.53
N PRO A 684 -2.83 29.72 3.20
CA PRO A 684 -3.90 30.09 2.28
C PRO A 684 -5.12 29.16 2.47
N ALA A 685 -6.31 29.75 2.63
CA ALA A 685 -7.53 29.04 3.02
C ALA A 685 -7.88 27.89 2.07
N HIS A 686 -7.72 28.12 0.76
CA HIS A 686 -7.96 27.12 -0.28
C HIS A 686 -7.03 25.90 -0.20
N CYS A 687 -5.86 26.03 0.45
CA CYS A 687 -4.89 24.96 0.69
C CYS A 687 -5.06 24.32 2.09
N TYR A 688 -5.72 25.01 3.04
CA TYR A 688 -5.92 24.55 4.41
C TYR A 688 -7.25 23.80 4.59
N GLN A 689 -7.45 22.79 3.75
CA GLN A 689 -8.58 21.86 3.77
C GLN A 689 -8.12 20.49 3.28
N PHE A 690 -8.91 19.44 3.52
CA PHE A 690 -8.61 18.10 3.00
C PHE A 690 -8.44 18.11 1.47
N SER A 691 -7.61 17.22 0.94
CA SER A 691 -7.33 17.10 -0.51
C SER A 691 -8.59 16.79 -1.32
N PHE A 692 -9.52 16.03 -0.72
CA PHE A 692 -10.80 15.63 -1.31
C PHE A 692 -11.97 16.59 -1.02
N GLU A 693 -11.74 17.65 -0.24
CA GLU A 693 -12.74 18.69 0.02
C GLU A 693 -12.50 19.93 -0.84
N ASP A 694 -13.61 20.55 -1.24
CA ASP A 694 -13.67 21.63 -2.22
C ASP A 694 -14.46 22.82 -1.63
N LYS A 695 -14.12 23.33 -0.43
CA LYS A 695 -14.68 24.61 0.03
C LYS A 695 -14.07 25.74 -0.81
N ARG A 696 -14.93 26.54 -1.43
CA ARG A 696 -14.56 27.57 -2.43
C ARG A 696 -14.97 28.98 -2.05
N ASP A 697 -15.84 29.13 -1.05
CA ASP A 697 -16.45 30.39 -0.65
C ASP A 697 -15.75 31.02 0.56
N TRP A 698 -14.42 30.96 0.59
CA TRP A 698 -13.64 31.56 1.67
C TRP A 698 -13.75 33.08 1.67
N SER A 699 -13.93 33.70 2.85
CA SER A 699 -14.06 35.17 2.96
C SER A 699 -12.75 35.93 2.76
N ALA A 700 -11.61 35.26 3.00
CA ALA A 700 -10.29 35.86 2.95
C ALA A 700 -9.24 34.81 2.57
N PHE A 701 -8.08 35.30 2.09
CA PHE A 701 -6.92 34.47 1.80
C PHE A 701 -6.43 33.72 3.04
N TYR A 702 -6.37 34.40 4.18
CA TYR A 702 -6.16 33.80 5.50
C TYR A 702 -7.51 33.73 6.23
N ALA A 703 -8.15 32.56 6.18
CA ALA A 703 -9.50 32.41 6.69
C ALA A 703 -9.59 32.65 8.21
N PRO A 704 -10.63 33.35 8.69
CA PRO A 704 -10.87 33.52 10.12
C PRO A 704 -11.24 32.18 10.75
N GLY A 705 -10.87 31.99 12.02
CA GLY A 705 -10.98 30.70 12.69
C GLY A 705 -12.40 30.13 12.76
N HIS A 706 -13.43 30.98 12.86
CA HIS A 706 -14.82 30.54 12.89
C HIS A 706 -15.26 29.90 11.56
N GLU A 707 -14.74 30.38 10.42
CA GLU A 707 -15.07 29.84 9.10
C GLU A 707 -14.45 28.45 8.91
N ILE A 708 -13.24 28.24 9.43
CA ILE A 708 -12.56 26.93 9.43
C ILE A 708 -13.31 25.95 10.33
N GLN A 709 -13.74 26.39 11.53
CA GLN A 709 -14.54 25.56 12.42
C GLN A 709 -15.88 25.17 11.76
N GLN A 710 -16.54 26.10 11.08
CA GLN A 710 -17.77 25.85 10.33
C GLN A 710 -17.54 24.86 9.19
N GLN A 711 -16.43 24.98 8.44
CA GLN A 711 -16.06 24.02 7.40
C GLN A 711 -15.91 22.60 7.98
N LEU A 712 -15.22 22.46 9.12
CA LEU A 712 -15.03 21.18 9.78
C LEU A 712 -16.35 20.58 10.28
N GLN A 713 -17.26 21.41 10.82
CA GLN A 713 -18.61 20.99 11.17
C GLN A 713 -19.36 20.50 9.92
N GLY A 714 -19.26 21.21 8.80
CA GLY A 714 -19.83 20.80 7.52
C GLY A 714 -19.31 19.45 7.03
N VAL A 715 -18.01 19.16 7.19
CA VAL A 715 -17.44 17.83 6.90
C VAL A 715 -18.04 16.76 7.82
N VAL A 716 -18.13 17.03 9.13
CA VAL A 716 -18.74 16.13 10.10
C VAL A 716 -20.19 15.80 9.73
N ASP A 717 -20.95 16.79 9.26
CA ASP A 717 -22.34 16.62 8.85
C ASP A 717 -22.44 15.85 7.53
N LYS A 718 -21.64 16.22 6.51
CA LYS A 718 -21.56 15.56 5.19
C LYS A 718 -21.31 14.05 5.31
N TYR A 719 -20.37 13.65 6.16
CA TYR A 719 -20.04 12.22 6.38
C TYR A 719 -20.78 11.59 7.56
N LYS A 720 -21.69 12.33 8.21
CA LYS A 720 -22.51 11.89 9.35
C LYS A 720 -21.66 11.31 10.49
N LEU A 721 -20.59 12.01 10.88
CA LEU A 721 -19.57 11.49 11.81
C LEU A 721 -19.99 11.55 13.29
N MET A 722 -21.02 12.33 13.64
CA MET A 722 -21.52 12.44 15.02
C MET A 722 -21.95 11.11 15.64
N ARG A 723 -22.22 10.07 14.83
CA ARG A 723 -22.47 8.71 15.34
C ARG A 723 -21.27 8.10 16.08
N TYR A 724 -20.04 8.48 15.68
CA TYR A 724 -18.79 8.02 16.29
C TYR A 724 -18.25 8.99 17.34
N ILE A 725 -18.58 10.28 17.23
CA ILE A 725 -18.05 11.34 18.10
C ILE A 725 -18.87 11.47 19.40
N LYS A 726 -18.17 11.49 20.53
CA LYS A 726 -18.72 11.75 21.88
C LYS A 726 -18.10 13.04 22.41
N LEU A 727 -18.87 14.13 22.35
CA LEU A 727 -18.50 15.45 22.89
C LEU A 727 -18.61 15.47 24.42
N ARG A 728 -17.88 16.36 25.09
CA ARG A 728 -17.81 16.45 26.57
C ARG A 728 -17.39 15.14 27.24
N HIS A 729 -16.57 14.34 26.56
CA HIS A 729 -15.99 13.11 27.06
C HIS A 729 -14.46 13.26 27.05
N GLU A 730 -13.90 13.49 28.23
CA GLU A 730 -12.46 13.66 28.43
C GLU A 730 -11.82 12.30 28.74
N VAL A 731 -10.81 11.91 27.96
CA VAL A 731 -9.97 10.77 28.35
C VAL A 731 -9.02 11.20 29.45
N VAL A 732 -9.01 10.48 30.57
CA VAL A 732 -8.24 10.82 31.78
C VAL A 732 -7.21 9.77 32.16
N HIS A 733 -7.21 8.62 31.49
CA HIS A 733 -6.20 7.56 31.63
C HIS A 733 -6.30 6.57 30.48
N ALA A 734 -5.19 6.02 30.02
CA ALA A 734 -5.16 4.86 29.13
C ALA A 734 -4.08 3.87 29.57
N ARG A 735 -4.40 2.57 29.60
CA ARG A 735 -3.44 1.52 29.96
C ARG A 735 -3.52 0.36 28.99
N TYR A 736 -2.37 -0.09 28.49
CA TYR A 736 -2.26 -1.33 27.76
C TYR A 736 -2.29 -2.53 28.71
N ASP A 737 -3.14 -3.50 28.41
CA ASP A 737 -3.26 -4.74 29.16
C ASP A 737 -2.59 -5.89 28.38
N GLU A 738 -1.46 -6.40 28.89
CA GLU A 738 -0.69 -7.46 28.22
C GLU A 738 -1.50 -8.75 28.05
N ALA A 739 -2.32 -9.11 29.04
CA ALA A 739 -3.07 -10.36 29.04
C ALA A 739 -4.10 -10.41 27.90
N THR A 740 -4.80 -9.29 27.66
CA THR A 740 -5.80 -9.20 26.58
C THR A 740 -5.26 -8.61 25.29
N CYS A 741 -4.07 -7.98 25.33
CA CYS A 741 -3.48 -7.17 24.26
C CYS A 741 -4.36 -5.97 23.86
N LYS A 742 -5.08 -5.37 24.81
CA LYS A 742 -6.04 -4.27 24.58
C LYS A 742 -5.73 -3.03 25.39
N TRP A 743 -6.23 -1.88 24.91
CA TRP A 743 -6.21 -0.63 25.62
C TRP A 743 -7.46 -0.48 26.49
N HIS A 744 -7.26 -0.27 27.79
CA HIS A 744 -8.28 0.18 28.73
C HIS A 744 -8.20 1.68 28.86
N VAL A 745 -9.27 2.38 28.48
CA VAL A 745 -9.35 3.85 28.40
C VAL A 745 -10.39 4.33 29.39
N ARG A 746 -9.98 5.14 30.37
CA ARG A 746 -10.90 5.78 31.30
C ARG A 746 -11.36 7.13 30.76
N VAL A 747 -12.67 7.32 30.76
CA VAL A 747 -13.33 8.50 30.21
C VAL A 747 -14.16 9.16 31.29
N ARG A 748 -13.98 10.47 31.46
CA ARG A 748 -14.76 11.35 32.34
C ARG A 748 -15.75 12.17 31.52
N ARG A 749 -16.98 12.30 32.01
CA ARG A 749 -18.00 13.18 31.44
C ARG A 749 -18.92 13.77 32.50
N SER A 750 -19.68 14.80 32.15
CA SER A 750 -20.81 15.24 32.98
C SER A 750 -21.91 14.18 33.02
N LYS A 751 -22.51 13.99 34.18
CA LYS A 751 -23.61 13.04 34.39
C LYS A 751 -24.86 13.51 33.65
N ALA A 752 -25.64 12.58 33.10
CA ALA A 752 -26.86 12.92 32.37
C ALA A 752 -27.83 13.75 33.25
N GLY A 753 -28.15 14.97 32.83
CA GLY A 753 -29.04 15.88 33.55
C GLY A 753 -28.38 16.74 34.64
N SER A 754 -27.04 16.72 34.77
CA SER A 754 -26.30 17.60 35.69
C SER A 754 -25.06 18.19 35.01
N GLU A 755 -24.87 19.51 35.12
CA GLU A 755 -23.66 20.18 34.62
C GLU A 755 -22.50 20.14 35.63
N THR A 756 -22.77 19.82 36.90
CA THR A 756 -21.80 19.88 38.00
C THR A 756 -21.32 18.50 38.47
N GLU A 757 -22.13 17.45 38.32
CA GLU A 757 -21.73 16.08 38.66
C GLU A 757 -21.00 15.44 37.48
N VAL A 758 -19.83 14.85 37.74
CA VAL A 758 -19.07 14.07 36.75
C VAL A 758 -19.15 12.58 37.05
N GLU A 759 -19.13 11.75 36.01
CA GLU A 759 -18.97 10.31 36.10
C GLU A 759 -17.78 9.85 35.28
N GLU A 760 -17.13 8.78 35.73
CA GLU A 760 -16.04 8.12 35.01
C GLU A 760 -16.43 6.68 34.68
N PHE A 761 -16.08 6.22 33.48
CA PHE A 761 -16.26 4.83 33.06
C PHE A 761 -15.05 4.37 32.26
N ASP A 762 -14.83 3.05 32.23
CA ASP A 762 -13.77 2.45 31.43
C ASP A 762 -14.37 1.92 30.11
N ASP A 763 -13.66 2.17 29.01
CA ASP A 763 -13.89 1.57 27.70
C ASP A 763 -12.66 0.75 27.28
N VAL A 764 -12.83 -0.21 26.37
CA VAL A 764 -11.77 -1.11 25.92
C VAL A 764 -11.68 -1.10 24.39
N ALA A 765 -10.48 -1.03 23.85
CA ALA A 765 -10.23 -1.06 22.40
C ALA A 765 -9.05 -1.96 22.05
N ASP A 766 -9.06 -2.49 20.83
CA ASP A 766 -7.90 -3.19 20.27
C ASP A 766 -6.79 -2.18 19.89
N VAL A 767 -7.18 -0.99 19.45
CA VAL A 767 -6.29 0.07 18.93
C VAL A 767 -6.62 1.42 19.57
N LEU A 768 -5.58 2.16 19.95
CA LEU A 768 -5.67 3.52 20.47
C LEU A 768 -5.01 4.50 19.49
N MET A 769 -5.72 5.56 19.11
CA MET A 769 -5.17 6.62 18.27
C MET A 769 -5.25 7.97 18.96
N THR A 770 -4.13 8.68 19.05
CA THR A 770 -4.10 10.04 19.60
C THR A 770 -4.24 11.07 18.48
N ALA A 771 -5.25 11.94 18.60
CA ALA A 771 -5.59 12.99 17.63
C ALA A 771 -5.90 14.34 18.32
N PHE A 772 -5.38 14.56 19.53
CA PHE A 772 -5.67 15.75 20.35
C PHE A 772 -4.80 16.98 20.03
N GLY A 773 -3.79 16.83 19.16
CA GLY A 773 -2.92 17.90 18.67
C GLY A 773 -1.92 18.47 19.70
N ALA A 774 -0.81 19.01 19.21
CA ALA A 774 0.30 19.49 20.03
C ALA A 774 0.08 20.87 20.70
N LEU A 775 -0.95 21.63 20.29
CA LEU A 775 -1.23 23.00 20.74
C LEU A 775 -2.61 23.11 21.42
N SER A 776 -2.83 22.31 22.47
CA SER A 776 -4.13 22.20 23.14
C SER A 776 -4.07 22.48 24.65
N ARG A 777 -2.89 22.45 25.25
CA ARG A 777 -2.66 22.74 26.67
C ARG A 777 -2.08 24.14 26.82
N TRP A 778 -2.60 24.93 27.73
CA TRP A 778 -2.16 26.30 28.01
C TRP A 778 -2.24 26.57 29.51
N ASP A 779 -1.47 27.54 29.99
CA ASP A 779 -1.43 27.95 31.38
C ASP A 779 -1.41 29.48 31.47
N TRP A 780 -1.94 30.04 32.56
CA TRP A 780 -1.80 31.46 32.85
C TRP A 780 -0.32 31.81 33.08
N PRO A 781 0.15 33.00 32.66
CA PRO A 781 1.52 33.41 32.92
C PRO A 781 1.77 33.52 34.43
N ASP A 782 2.93 33.03 34.87
CA ASP A 782 3.39 33.14 36.25
C ASP A 782 3.87 34.57 36.54
N ILE A 783 2.92 35.48 36.79
CA ILE A 783 3.16 36.87 37.13
C ILE A 783 2.40 37.20 38.42
N ALA A 784 3.11 37.75 39.40
CA ALA A 784 2.54 38.08 40.70
C ALA A 784 1.35 39.07 40.60
N GLY A 785 0.39 38.96 41.52
CA GLY A 785 -0.73 39.89 41.64
C GLY A 785 -1.87 39.73 40.62
N MET A 786 -1.82 38.72 39.73
CA MET A 786 -2.83 38.57 38.65
C MET A 786 -4.27 38.50 39.18
N LYS A 787 -4.48 37.88 40.35
CA LYS A 787 -5.80 37.77 41.00
C LYS A 787 -6.29 39.08 41.62
N ASP A 788 -5.40 40.07 41.79
CA ASP A 788 -5.72 41.35 42.41
C ASP A 788 -6.30 42.36 41.40
N PHE A 789 -6.12 42.12 40.10
CA PHE A 789 -6.59 42.99 39.03
C PHE A 789 -8.13 43.04 38.99
N LYS A 790 -8.69 44.25 39.07
CA LYS A 790 -10.16 44.46 39.12
C LYS A 790 -10.82 44.64 37.74
N GLY A 791 -10.03 44.72 36.67
CA GLY A 791 -10.53 44.81 35.30
C GLY A 791 -10.81 43.44 34.68
N GLU A 792 -11.07 43.43 33.37
CA GLU A 792 -11.35 42.20 32.63
C GLU A 792 -10.05 41.48 32.24
N LEU A 793 -9.94 40.20 32.55
CA LEU A 793 -8.76 39.39 32.30
C LEU A 793 -9.09 38.22 31.37
N TYR A 794 -8.38 38.14 30.24
CA TYR A 794 -8.57 37.10 29.23
C TYR A 794 -7.28 36.34 28.96
N HIS A 795 -7.39 35.04 28.66
CA HIS A 795 -6.34 34.28 27.99
C HIS A 795 -6.84 33.93 26.59
N THR A 796 -5.99 34.10 25.57
CA THR A 796 -6.37 33.84 24.17
C THR A 796 -6.94 32.43 23.93
N ALA A 797 -6.37 31.41 24.57
CA ALA A 797 -6.83 30.02 24.49
C ALA A 797 -8.12 29.70 25.29
N GLN A 798 -8.66 30.66 26.05
CA GLN A 798 -9.92 30.52 26.80
C GLN A 798 -10.92 31.64 26.48
N PHE A 799 -10.66 32.45 25.45
CA PHE A 799 -11.54 33.56 25.12
C PHE A 799 -12.90 33.01 24.68
N ASP A 800 -13.97 33.39 25.38
CA ASP A 800 -15.34 33.01 25.04
C ASP A 800 -16.17 34.27 24.76
N PRO A 801 -16.65 34.46 23.52
CA PRO A 801 -17.52 35.57 23.19
C PRO A 801 -19.00 35.37 23.60
N GLU A 802 -19.28 34.41 24.48
CA GLU A 802 -20.63 34.12 25.03
C GLU A 802 -21.70 33.86 23.96
N GLY A 803 -21.30 33.19 22.88
CA GLY A 803 -22.19 32.86 21.74
C GLY A 803 -22.25 33.93 20.64
N GLY A 804 -21.57 35.08 20.82
CA GLY A 804 -21.35 36.08 19.78
C GLY A 804 -20.01 35.93 19.05
N SER A 805 -19.59 36.99 18.34
CA SER A 805 -18.25 37.11 17.77
C SER A 805 -17.35 37.98 18.66
N TRP A 806 -16.03 37.85 18.53
CA TRP A 806 -15.11 38.71 19.29
C TRP A 806 -15.29 40.19 18.92
N GLU A 807 -15.71 40.49 17.69
CA GLU A 807 -16.00 41.84 17.22
C GLU A 807 -17.16 42.47 18.00
N GLN A 808 -18.19 41.69 18.33
CA GLN A 808 -19.33 42.14 19.14
C GLN A 808 -18.90 42.43 20.58
N VAL A 809 -18.07 41.58 21.18
CA VAL A 809 -17.48 41.84 22.50
C VAL A 809 -16.67 43.14 22.49
N ALA A 810 -15.87 43.35 21.45
CA ALA A 810 -15.02 44.52 21.30
C ALA A 810 -15.79 45.84 21.09
N GLU A 811 -17.09 45.83 20.77
CA GLU A 811 -17.90 47.06 20.71
C GLU A 811 -17.93 47.80 22.05
N GLY A 812 -17.85 47.06 23.17
CA GLY A 812 -17.76 47.61 24.52
C GLY A 812 -16.39 48.15 24.90
N TRP A 813 -15.37 47.99 24.05
CA TRP A 813 -13.97 48.32 24.36
C TRP A 813 -13.50 49.68 23.83
N LYS A 814 -14.36 50.42 23.11
CA LYS A 814 -14.01 51.69 22.43
C LYS A 814 -13.34 52.72 23.34
N ASP A 815 -13.79 52.84 24.59
CA ASP A 815 -13.27 53.79 25.58
C ASP A 815 -12.28 53.16 26.57
N LYS A 816 -11.86 51.90 26.34
CA LYS A 816 -11.05 51.11 27.28
C LYS A 816 -9.56 51.17 26.95
N ARG A 817 -8.74 50.99 27.97
CA ARG A 817 -7.30 50.80 27.88
C ARG A 817 -6.99 49.30 27.99
N VAL A 818 -6.44 48.73 26.93
CA VAL A 818 -6.25 47.28 26.82
C VAL A 818 -4.76 46.94 26.82
N GLY A 819 -4.35 45.98 27.65
CA GLY A 819 -3.00 45.43 27.67
C GLY A 819 -2.95 44.08 26.97
N VAL A 820 -1.97 43.82 26.11
CA VAL A 820 -1.74 42.50 25.49
C VAL A 820 -0.36 41.99 25.87
N ILE A 821 -0.28 40.84 26.53
CA ILE A 821 0.98 40.22 26.97
C ILE A 821 1.36 39.09 26.02
N GLY A 822 2.48 39.24 25.31
CA GLY A 822 3.02 38.23 24.40
C GLY A 822 3.52 38.82 23.07
N SER A 823 4.26 38.01 22.32
CA SER A 823 4.74 38.35 20.97
C SER A 823 4.74 37.15 20.00
N GLY A 824 3.98 36.10 20.32
CA GLY A 824 3.74 34.96 19.43
C GLY A 824 2.53 35.19 18.52
N SER A 825 2.15 34.17 17.74
CA SER A 825 1.08 34.28 16.73
C SER A 825 -0.24 34.82 17.27
N SER A 826 -0.69 34.34 18.45
CA SER A 826 -1.91 34.82 19.09
C SER A 826 -1.81 36.31 19.45
N ALA A 827 -0.65 36.78 19.91
CA ALA A 827 -0.46 38.19 20.26
C ALA A 827 -0.43 39.09 19.01
N ILE A 828 0.24 38.65 17.95
CA ILE A 828 0.32 39.37 16.67
C ILE A 828 -1.08 39.61 16.11
N GLN A 829 -1.88 38.55 16.02
CA GLN A 829 -3.26 38.62 15.54
C GLN A 829 -4.16 39.47 16.44
N THR A 830 -4.09 39.29 17.77
CA THR A 830 -4.89 40.05 18.73
C THR A 830 -4.54 41.53 18.71
N VAL A 831 -3.26 41.92 18.68
CA VAL A 831 -2.85 43.32 18.63
C VAL A 831 -3.36 44.00 17.38
N ALA A 832 -3.19 43.39 16.20
CA ALA A 832 -3.68 43.94 14.95
C ALA A 832 -5.21 44.15 14.97
N ALA A 833 -5.95 43.16 15.46
CA ALA A 833 -7.41 43.17 15.50
C ALA A 833 -8.02 44.12 16.55
N VAL A 834 -7.37 44.29 17.71
CA VAL A 834 -7.89 45.07 18.84
C VAL A 834 -7.53 46.55 18.76
N HIS A 835 -6.36 46.92 18.22
CA HIS A 835 -5.90 48.31 18.19
C HIS A 835 -6.89 49.35 17.61
N PRO A 836 -7.69 49.06 16.55
CA PRO A 836 -8.56 50.06 15.95
C PRO A 836 -9.90 50.17 16.70
N LYS A 837 -10.11 49.36 17.75
CA LYS A 837 -11.38 49.24 18.49
C LYS A 837 -11.26 49.73 19.94
N VAL A 838 -10.12 50.26 20.36
CA VAL A 838 -9.84 50.63 21.77
C VAL A 838 -9.27 52.03 21.88
N ALA A 839 -9.49 52.68 23.04
CA ALA A 839 -8.99 54.03 23.30
C ALA A 839 -7.47 54.06 23.48
N LYS A 840 -6.90 53.05 24.12
CA LYS A 840 -5.45 52.88 24.25
C LYS A 840 -5.06 51.41 24.23
N LEU A 841 -4.02 51.06 23.50
CA LEU A 841 -3.42 49.72 23.50
C LEU A 841 -2.02 49.76 24.12
N VAL A 842 -1.71 48.81 25.00
CA VAL A 842 -0.38 48.62 25.57
C VAL A 842 0.08 47.19 25.29
N THR A 843 1.14 47.01 24.50
CA THR A 843 1.66 45.67 24.15
C THR A 843 2.91 45.36 24.96
N TYR A 844 2.98 44.18 25.58
CA TYR A 844 4.12 43.72 26.38
C TYR A 844 4.88 42.60 25.63
N VAL A 845 6.07 42.94 25.12
CA VAL A 845 6.91 42.06 24.31
C VAL A 845 8.14 41.61 25.09
N ARG A 846 8.28 40.29 25.26
CA ARG A 846 9.46 39.69 25.90
C ARG A 846 10.58 39.35 24.92
N ASN A 847 10.21 38.81 23.75
CA ASN A 847 11.16 38.27 22.78
C ASN A 847 10.88 38.84 21.37
N GLN A 848 11.95 39.09 20.61
CA GLN A 848 11.91 39.46 19.19
C GLN A 848 11.25 38.36 18.35
N THR A 849 10.54 38.74 17.29
CA THR A 849 9.93 37.80 16.33
C THR A 849 9.95 38.38 14.92
N TRP A 850 10.13 37.52 13.92
CA TRP A 850 9.96 37.89 12.53
C TRP A 850 8.46 38.00 12.22
N ILE A 851 8.05 39.06 11.53
CA ILE A 851 6.71 39.21 10.99
C ILE A 851 6.78 38.90 9.50
N ALA A 852 5.98 37.92 9.06
CA ALA A 852 6.01 37.49 7.67
C ALA A 852 5.25 38.47 6.77
N VAL A 853 5.81 38.72 5.59
CA VAL A 853 5.05 39.27 4.46
C VAL A 853 3.97 38.27 4.05
N PRO A 854 2.85 38.72 3.46
CA PRO A 854 1.89 37.82 2.86
C PRO A 854 2.60 36.87 1.88
N PHE A 855 2.34 35.58 2.02
CA PHE A 855 3.00 34.58 1.20
C PHE A 855 2.64 34.78 -0.27
N ALA A 856 3.63 34.86 -1.15
CA ALA A 856 3.43 34.93 -2.61
C ALA A 856 2.55 36.10 -3.11
N SER A 857 2.66 37.29 -2.51
CA SER A 857 1.88 38.49 -2.89
C SER A 857 1.76 38.73 -4.40
N ASP A 858 2.85 38.60 -5.16
CA ASP A 858 2.83 38.84 -6.61
C ASP A 858 2.02 37.77 -7.36
N THR A 859 2.23 36.49 -7.01
CA THR A 859 1.47 35.37 -7.58
C THR A 859 -0.02 35.44 -7.21
N ILE A 860 -0.34 35.88 -5.99
CA ILE A 860 -1.73 36.10 -5.58
C ILE A 860 -2.37 37.18 -6.45
N SER A 861 -1.69 38.32 -6.62
CA SER A 861 -2.22 39.40 -7.45
C SER A 861 -2.43 38.98 -8.89
N GLU A 862 -1.50 38.21 -9.46
CA GLU A 862 -1.64 37.65 -10.80
C GLU A 862 -2.84 36.69 -10.89
N LEU A 863 -2.95 35.75 -9.94
CA LEU A 863 -4.04 34.78 -9.94
C LEU A 863 -5.41 35.44 -9.75
N LEU A 864 -5.50 36.50 -8.93
CA LEU A 864 -6.72 37.25 -8.66
C LEU A 864 -7.00 38.38 -9.68
N ASP A 865 -6.17 38.55 -10.71
CA ASP A 865 -6.26 39.63 -11.71
C ASP A 865 -6.21 41.06 -11.11
N ARG A 866 -5.38 41.27 -10.08
CA ARG A 866 -5.20 42.56 -9.39
C ARG A 866 -4.01 43.36 -9.97
N SER A 867 -4.15 44.68 -10.05
CA SER A 867 -3.19 45.58 -10.70
C SER A 867 -1.96 45.96 -9.87
N ALA A 868 -1.94 45.62 -8.58
CA ALA A 868 -0.82 45.87 -7.66
C ALA A 868 -0.51 44.59 -6.85
N SER A 869 0.74 44.45 -6.37
CA SER A 869 1.14 43.36 -5.46
C SER A 869 0.29 43.42 -4.19
N ALA A 870 -0.36 42.31 -3.82
CA ALA A 870 -1.31 42.27 -2.72
C ALA A 870 -0.64 42.78 -1.43
N GLN A 871 -1.11 43.93 -0.95
CA GLN A 871 -0.70 44.48 0.34
C GLN A 871 -1.41 43.72 1.47
N GLU A 872 -0.94 43.88 2.71
CA GLU A 872 -1.52 43.22 3.88
C GLU A 872 -3.03 43.52 4.03
N ASP A 873 -3.44 44.71 3.59
CA ASP A 873 -4.81 45.23 3.66
C ASP A 873 -5.74 44.60 2.58
N GLU A 874 -5.18 43.93 1.57
CA GLU A 874 -5.90 43.38 0.42
C GLU A 874 -6.17 41.87 0.56
N LEU A 875 -5.93 41.25 1.72
CA LEU A 875 -6.09 39.80 1.90
C LEU A 875 -7.56 39.32 2.03
N VAL A 876 -8.51 40.26 2.00
CA VAL A 876 -9.95 39.99 1.91
C VAL A 876 -10.34 39.73 0.46
N LEU A 877 -11.17 38.72 0.22
CA LEU A 877 -11.65 38.39 -1.13
C LEU A 877 -12.92 39.19 -1.46
N THR A 878 -13.02 39.70 -2.68
CA THR A 878 -14.22 40.42 -3.13
C THR A 878 -15.36 39.43 -3.41
N PRO A 879 -16.63 39.88 -3.38
CA PRO A 879 -17.76 39.04 -3.75
C PRO A 879 -17.62 38.41 -5.15
N GLU A 880 -17.03 39.12 -6.11
CA GLU A 880 -16.78 38.64 -7.47
C GLU A 880 -15.71 37.54 -7.50
N GLU A 881 -14.63 37.69 -6.73
CA GLU A 881 -13.58 36.68 -6.60
C GLU A 881 -14.14 35.40 -5.96
N ILE A 882 -14.94 35.53 -4.91
CA ILE A 882 -15.62 34.41 -4.24
C ILE A 882 -16.56 33.70 -5.21
N GLU A 883 -17.36 34.45 -5.97
CA GLU A 883 -18.28 33.87 -6.94
C GLU A 883 -17.54 33.15 -8.07
N ARG A 884 -16.39 33.68 -8.52
CA ARG A 884 -15.51 32.99 -9.49
C ARG A 884 -15.00 31.67 -8.93
N PHE A 885 -14.49 31.63 -7.70
CA PHE A 885 -14.06 30.37 -7.07
C PHE A 885 -15.20 29.35 -7.00
N LYS A 886 -16.43 29.79 -6.70
CA LYS A 886 -17.61 28.90 -6.63
C LYS A 886 -18.02 28.35 -7.99
N THR A 887 -18.00 29.17 -9.03
CA THR A 887 -18.59 28.86 -10.34
C THR A 887 -17.59 28.26 -11.34
N ASP A 888 -16.30 28.58 -11.21
CA ASP A 888 -15.23 28.12 -12.08
C ASP A 888 -14.33 27.10 -11.35
N SER A 889 -14.60 25.82 -11.60
CA SER A 889 -13.87 24.72 -10.98
C SER A 889 -12.42 24.62 -11.46
N GLU A 890 -12.15 24.93 -12.73
CA GLU A 890 -10.81 24.87 -13.31
C GLU A 890 -9.93 25.94 -12.66
N TYR A 891 -10.47 27.16 -12.50
CA TYR A 891 -9.80 28.24 -11.80
C TYR A 891 -9.48 27.90 -10.35
N PHE A 892 -10.41 27.33 -9.58
CA PHE A 892 -10.15 26.89 -8.20
C PHE A 892 -8.98 25.89 -8.12
N TRP A 893 -9.00 24.85 -8.96
CA TRP A 893 -7.94 23.83 -8.95
C TRP A 893 -6.60 24.40 -9.41
N ARG A 894 -6.59 25.24 -10.46
CA ARG A 894 -5.38 25.96 -10.90
C ARG A 894 -4.80 26.83 -9.78
N PHE A 895 -5.65 27.57 -9.07
CA PHE A 895 -5.24 28.39 -7.93
C PHE A 895 -4.62 27.52 -6.82
N ARG A 896 -5.35 26.52 -6.34
CA ARG A 896 -4.87 25.63 -5.26
C ARG A 896 -3.57 24.95 -5.63
N TYR A 897 -3.50 24.34 -6.82
CA TYR A 897 -2.32 23.64 -7.30
C TYR A 897 -1.11 24.57 -7.40
N THR A 898 -1.28 25.77 -7.97
CA THR A 898 -0.20 26.77 -8.07
C THR A 898 0.32 27.17 -6.69
N MET A 899 -0.58 27.41 -5.74
CA MET A 899 -0.22 27.81 -4.37
C MET A 899 0.51 26.70 -3.62
N GLU A 900 0.01 25.47 -3.62
CA GLU A 900 0.65 24.36 -2.93
C GLU A 900 2.00 23.98 -3.57
N ASN A 901 2.09 24.03 -4.91
CA ASN A 901 3.34 23.81 -5.64
C ASN A 901 4.41 24.88 -5.33
N LEU A 902 3.99 26.14 -5.12
CA LEU A 902 4.88 27.21 -4.68
C LEU A 902 5.30 27.03 -3.22
N MET A 903 4.38 26.70 -2.31
CA MET A 903 4.72 26.42 -0.91
C MET A 903 5.75 25.29 -0.77
N ASN A 904 5.59 24.22 -1.55
CA ASN A 904 6.52 23.09 -1.54
C ASN A 904 7.86 23.40 -2.24
N SER A 905 8.02 24.54 -2.93
CA SER A 905 9.32 24.98 -3.48
C SER A 905 10.24 25.62 -2.44
N MET A 906 9.70 25.93 -1.25
CA MET A 906 10.35 26.80 -0.28
C MET A 906 11.30 26.05 0.66
N THR A 907 11.36 24.72 0.66
CA THR A 907 12.17 23.90 1.60
C THR A 907 13.60 24.44 1.80
N SER A 908 14.25 24.91 0.73
CA SER A 908 15.62 25.43 0.78
C SER A 908 15.83 26.63 1.72
N TYR A 909 14.81 27.42 2.08
CA TYR A 909 15.01 28.52 3.05
C TYR A 909 15.34 28.03 4.45
N THR A 910 14.96 26.79 4.78
CA THR A 910 15.25 26.18 6.08
C THR A 910 16.70 25.71 6.18
N ILE A 911 17.40 25.61 5.05
CA ILE A 911 18.79 25.16 4.97
C ILE A 911 19.72 26.33 5.23
N ARG A 912 20.66 26.16 6.17
CA ARG A 912 21.58 27.21 6.58
C ARG A 912 22.47 27.64 5.41
N GLY A 913 22.55 28.95 5.18
CA GLY A 913 23.42 29.52 4.15
C GLY A 913 22.92 29.31 2.72
N SER A 914 21.70 28.80 2.52
CA SER A 914 21.12 28.75 1.19
C SER A 914 20.86 30.17 0.65
N LYS A 915 20.83 30.30 -0.68
CA LYS A 915 20.51 31.56 -1.35
C LYS A 915 19.15 32.10 -0.89
N LEU A 916 18.13 31.24 -0.89
CA LEU A 916 16.77 31.60 -0.49
C LEU A 916 16.69 32.03 0.99
N SER A 917 17.41 31.34 1.88
CA SER A 917 17.46 31.70 3.31
C SER A 917 18.01 33.13 3.50
N THR A 918 19.09 33.46 2.78
CA THR A 918 19.73 34.78 2.84
C THR A 918 18.84 35.88 2.24
N GLU A 919 18.24 35.63 1.07
CA GLU A 919 17.35 36.59 0.41
C GLU A 919 16.09 36.89 1.25
N LEU A 920 15.51 35.87 1.90
CA LEU A 920 14.37 36.05 2.79
C LEU A 920 14.75 36.85 4.05
N GLN A 921 15.94 36.63 4.61
CA GLN A 921 16.45 37.40 5.74
C GLN A 921 16.46 38.91 5.44
N ASP A 922 17.04 39.28 4.29
CA ASP A 922 17.15 40.68 3.87
C ASP A 922 15.79 41.29 3.53
N MET A 923 14.94 40.52 2.84
CA MET A 923 13.58 40.93 2.49
C MET A 923 12.75 41.22 3.75
N PHE A 924 12.73 40.32 4.72
CA PHE A 924 11.96 40.48 5.96
C PHE A 924 12.47 41.69 6.76
N ARG A 925 13.79 41.84 6.89
CA ARG A 925 14.39 43.00 7.55
C ARG A 925 13.97 44.31 6.90
N LYS A 926 14.17 44.44 5.59
CA LYS A 926 13.85 45.67 4.84
C LYS A 926 12.37 46.02 4.94
N LYS A 927 11.48 45.02 4.87
CA LYS A 927 10.04 45.21 5.03
C LYS A 927 9.69 45.74 6.42
N MET A 928 10.18 45.08 7.48
CA MET A 928 9.91 45.51 8.86
C MET A 928 10.46 46.92 9.13
N GLU A 929 11.66 47.24 8.66
CA GLU A 929 12.24 48.59 8.75
C GLU A 929 11.36 49.63 8.05
N THR A 930 10.80 49.29 6.89
CA THR A 930 9.92 50.17 6.13
C THR A 930 8.59 50.42 6.86
N GLN A 931 7.93 49.38 7.37
CA GLN A 931 6.64 49.50 8.08
C GLN A 931 6.79 50.20 9.45
N LEU A 932 7.95 50.06 10.10
CA LEU A 932 8.26 50.69 11.38
C LEU A 932 8.86 52.10 11.26
N ALA A 933 8.98 52.66 10.05
CA ALA A 933 9.63 53.96 9.82
C ALA A 933 8.99 55.14 10.59
N LYS A 934 7.69 55.03 10.96
CA LYS A 934 7.02 56.03 11.80
C LYS A 934 7.57 56.07 13.24
N LYS A 935 8.04 54.93 13.77
CA LYS A 935 8.67 54.80 15.08
C LYS A 935 9.94 53.92 14.97
N PRO A 936 11.05 54.45 14.40
CA PRO A 936 12.24 53.65 14.06
C PRO A 936 12.88 52.90 15.23
N TRP A 937 12.74 53.43 16.45
CA TRP A 937 13.22 52.77 17.67
C TRP A 937 12.55 51.41 17.93
N ILE A 938 11.32 51.18 17.42
CA ILE A 938 10.66 49.87 17.50
C ILE A 938 11.42 48.86 16.64
N ALA A 939 11.90 49.25 15.45
CA ALA A 939 12.65 48.39 14.56
C ALA A 939 13.95 47.89 15.21
N GLU A 940 14.69 48.78 15.87
CA GLU A 940 15.93 48.45 16.60
C GLU A 940 15.72 47.39 17.70
N ARG A 941 14.50 47.32 18.26
CA ARG A 941 14.18 46.42 19.39
C ARG A 941 13.44 45.16 18.97
N LEU A 942 12.60 45.23 17.95
CA LEU A 942 11.69 44.14 17.56
C LEU A 942 12.26 43.24 16.46
N ILE A 943 13.09 43.79 15.55
CA ILE A 943 13.67 43.02 14.45
C ILE A 943 14.70 42.02 14.99
N PRO A 944 14.51 40.71 14.76
CA PRO A 944 15.44 39.71 15.27
C PRO A 944 16.84 39.77 14.64
N THR A 945 17.81 39.22 15.37
CA THR A 945 19.16 38.94 14.87
C THR A 945 19.37 37.47 14.49
N PHE A 946 18.48 36.58 14.93
CA PHE A 946 18.50 35.17 14.54
C PHE A 946 17.87 34.96 13.15
N PRO A 947 18.18 33.83 12.48
CA PRO A 947 17.66 33.54 11.14
C PRO A 947 16.13 33.51 11.05
N VAL A 948 15.60 33.99 9.93
CA VAL A 948 14.21 33.80 9.52
C VAL A 948 13.89 32.29 9.57
N SER A 949 12.69 31.97 10.06
CA SER A 949 12.20 30.60 10.24
C SER A 949 12.80 29.78 11.39
N CYS A 950 13.72 30.33 12.19
CA CYS A 950 14.09 29.70 13.46
C CYS A 950 12.88 29.52 14.41
N ARG A 951 11.80 30.27 14.16
CA ARG A 951 10.44 30.09 14.68
C ARG A 951 9.44 30.02 13.53
N ARG A 952 8.24 29.51 13.81
CA ARG A 952 7.13 29.52 12.85
C ARG A 952 6.87 30.96 12.41
N LEU A 953 6.91 31.20 11.11
CA LEU A 953 6.60 32.49 10.54
C LEU A 953 5.11 32.74 10.69
N THR A 954 4.74 33.92 11.18
CA THR A 954 3.33 34.32 11.32
C THR A 954 3.08 35.56 10.47
N PRO A 955 2.16 35.49 9.49
CA PRO A 955 1.63 36.68 8.84
C PRO A 955 0.98 37.57 9.90
N GLY A 956 1.25 38.88 9.85
CA GLY A 956 0.71 39.83 10.81
C GLY A 956 0.14 41.07 10.12
N PRO A 957 -0.89 40.92 9.25
CA PRO A 957 -1.46 42.05 8.55
C PRO A 957 -1.94 43.11 9.54
N GLY A 958 -1.41 44.33 9.45
CA GLY A 958 -1.78 45.45 10.34
C GLY A 958 -1.07 45.45 11.71
N TYR A 959 -0.21 44.46 12.03
CA TYR A 959 0.44 44.38 13.34
C TYR A 959 1.51 45.46 13.52
N LEU A 960 2.38 45.64 12.53
CA LEU A 960 3.46 46.63 12.62
C LEU A 960 2.89 48.05 12.53
N GLU A 961 1.81 48.23 11.77
CA GLU A 961 1.01 49.46 11.73
C GLU A 961 0.39 49.76 13.10
N ALA A 962 -0.20 48.75 13.75
CA ALA A 962 -0.78 48.89 15.09
C ALA A 962 0.24 49.35 16.14
N LEU A 963 1.47 48.83 16.10
CA LEU A 963 2.54 49.27 17.01
C LEU A 963 2.96 50.74 16.76
N CYS A 964 2.83 51.20 15.52
CA CYS A 964 3.13 52.57 15.11
C CYS A 964 1.97 53.56 15.32
N ALA A 965 0.78 53.09 15.68
CA ALA A 965 -0.40 53.94 15.89
C ALA A 965 -0.23 54.90 17.08
N ASP A 966 -0.91 56.04 17.03
CA ASP A 966 -0.82 57.08 18.07
C ASP A 966 -1.47 56.64 19.39
N ASN A 967 -2.46 55.77 19.34
CA ASN A 967 -3.14 55.20 20.51
C ASN A 967 -2.43 53.95 21.09
N ALA A 968 -1.25 53.58 20.57
CA ALA A 968 -0.51 52.39 20.97
C ALA A 968 0.82 52.72 21.69
N SER A 969 1.03 52.06 22.83
CA SER A 969 2.28 52.07 23.60
C SER A 969 2.90 50.67 23.63
N LEU A 970 4.24 50.59 23.65
CA LEU A 970 4.97 49.31 23.64
C LEU A 970 5.86 49.21 24.89
N VAL A 971 5.76 48.08 25.58
CA VAL A 971 6.61 47.70 26.72
C VAL A 971 7.50 46.53 26.31
N VAL A 972 8.82 46.70 26.42
CA VAL A 972 9.81 45.69 25.99
C VAL A 972 10.67 45.27 27.19
N SER A 973 10.99 43.98 27.34
CA SER A 973 11.86 43.50 28.44
C SER A 973 13.32 43.95 28.29
N LEU A 974 14.03 44.15 29.42
CA LEU A 974 15.39 44.70 29.52
C LEU A 974 16.47 43.92 28.76
N PHE A 975 16.24 42.63 28.46
CA PHE A 975 17.16 41.79 27.66
C PHE A 975 17.36 42.30 26.23
N LEU A 976 16.54 43.25 25.77
CA LEU A 976 16.65 43.91 24.46
C LEU A 976 17.23 45.34 24.55
N ALA A 977 17.78 45.75 25.70
CA ALA A 977 18.29 47.10 25.92
C ALA A 977 19.76 47.29 25.52
N VAL A 978 19.99 48.12 24.49
CA VAL A 978 21.27 48.81 24.29
C VAL A 978 21.28 50.05 25.17
N ALA A 979 22.37 50.23 25.93
CA ALA A 979 22.58 51.39 26.78
C ALA A 979 22.86 52.63 25.92
N ASP A 980 21.84 53.43 25.63
CA ASP A 980 22.05 54.87 25.45
C ASP A 980 20.82 55.70 25.85
N THR A 981 21.11 56.93 26.24
CA THR A 981 20.43 57.75 27.22
C THR A 981 19.53 58.83 26.59
N LYS A 982 18.49 59.24 27.34
CA LYS A 982 17.71 60.48 27.20
C LYS A 982 16.85 60.64 25.92
N ARG A 983 15.66 60.02 25.94
CA ARG A 983 14.45 60.64 25.36
C ARG A 983 13.29 60.43 26.33
N GLU A 984 12.78 61.53 26.90
CA GLU A 984 11.48 61.57 27.55
C GLU A 984 10.40 61.38 26.46
N GLN A 985 10.05 60.13 26.15
CA GLN A 985 8.83 59.79 25.43
C GLN A 985 7.94 58.99 26.37
N THR A 986 6.77 59.55 26.68
CA THR A 986 5.77 59.03 27.62
C THR A 986 5.10 57.71 27.19
N ASP A 987 5.44 57.17 26.02
CA ASP A 987 4.76 56.04 25.39
C ASP A 987 5.60 54.75 25.30
N PHE A 988 6.77 54.72 25.95
CA PHE A 988 7.72 53.60 25.86
C PHE A 988 8.27 53.17 27.23
N VAL A 989 8.16 51.87 27.55
CA VAL A 989 8.66 51.27 28.80
C VAL A 989 9.61 50.12 28.47
N THR A 990 10.81 50.08 29.05
CA THR A 990 11.84 49.05 28.74
C THR A 990 12.05 48.03 29.86
N SER A 991 11.22 48.11 30.90
CA SER A 991 11.37 47.30 32.10
C SER A 991 10.40 46.10 32.08
N PRO A 992 10.82 44.91 32.53
CA PRO A 992 9.96 43.73 32.62
C PRO A 992 8.73 43.97 33.50
N ILE A 993 7.71 43.13 33.31
CA ILE A 993 6.54 43.12 34.20
C ILE A 993 6.99 42.62 35.57
N LYS A 994 6.75 43.43 36.61
CA LYS A 994 7.00 43.06 38.01
C LYS A 994 5.80 42.33 38.59
N ARG A 995 4.60 42.90 38.42
CA ARG A 995 3.34 42.34 38.92
C ARG A 995 2.12 43.02 38.30
N PHE A 996 0.96 42.39 38.44
CA PHE A 996 -0.33 43.02 38.28
C PHE A 996 -0.65 43.86 39.53
N THR A 997 -1.35 44.96 39.33
CA THR A 997 -1.93 45.80 40.39
C THR A 997 -3.46 45.71 40.31
N ASP A 998 -4.17 46.33 41.24
CA ASP A 998 -5.63 46.32 41.23
C ASP A 998 -6.26 47.12 40.07
N PHE A 999 -5.46 47.90 39.33
CA PHE A 999 -5.90 48.72 38.20
C PHE A 999 -5.01 48.61 36.95
N GLY A 1000 -4.08 47.65 36.89
CA GLY A 1000 -3.24 47.44 35.70
C GLY A 1000 -1.96 46.66 35.98
N ILE A 1001 -0.84 47.10 35.40
CA ILE A 1001 0.46 46.41 35.47
C ILE A 1001 1.56 47.37 35.96
N GLU A 1002 2.39 46.89 36.89
CA GLU A 1002 3.61 47.55 37.36
C GLU A 1002 4.84 46.89 36.71
N THR A 1003 5.77 47.69 36.21
CA THR A 1003 7.07 47.22 35.69
C THR A 1003 8.17 47.35 36.75
N GLU A 1004 9.30 46.66 36.58
CA GLU A 1004 10.37 46.62 37.60
C GLU A 1004 11.02 47.99 37.85
N ASP A 1005 10.91 48.91 36.89
CA ASP A 1005 11.36 50.31 37.01
C ASP A 1005 10.35 51.20 37.76
N GLY A 1006 9.27 50.63 38.29
CA GLY A 1006 8.26 51.32 39.08
C GLY A 1006 7.21 52.06 38.26
N GLN A 1007 7.25 51.98 36.93
CA GLN A 1007 6.18 52.54 36.09
C GLN A 1007 4.91 51.71 36.22
N GLN A 1008 3.75 52.38 36.14
CA GLN A 1008 2.45 51.74 36.26
C GLN A 1008 1.56 52.11 35.10
N GLN A 1009 1.10 51.09 34.37
CA GLN A 1009 0.18 51.22 33.26
C GLN A 1009 -1.22 50.89 33.76
N LYS A 1010 -2.12 51.88 33.78
CA LYS A 1010 -3.52 51.67 34.13
C LYS A 1010 -4.26 51.02 32.96
N LEU A 1011 -4.88 49.88 33.20
CA LEU A 1011 -5.55 49.07 32.19
C LEU A 1011 -6.93 48.68 32.69
N ASP A 1012 -7.89 48.69 31.78
CA ASP A 1012 -9.26 48.23 32.04
C ASP A 1012 -9.42 46.75 31.65
N ILE A 1013 -8.62 46.30 30.67
CA ILE A 1013 -8.62 44.93 30.14
C ILE A 1013 -7.19 44.44 29.96
N ILE A 1014 -6.90 43.19 30.29
CA ILE A 1014 -5.62 42.53 30.03
C ILE A 1014 -5.87 41.21 29.28
N ILE A 1015 -5.20 41.01 28.15
CA ILE A 1015 -5.23 39.81 27.34
C ILE A 1015 -3.86 39.11 27.39
N CYS A 1016 -3.82 37.91 27.94
CA CYS A 1016 -2.66 37.03 27.96
C CYS A 1016 -2.63 36.19 26.67
N ALA A 1017 -1.70 36.53 25.77
CA ALA A 1017 -1.44 35.84 24.52
C ALA A 1017 -0.13 35.04 24.61
N THR A 1018 -0.05 34.19 25.64
CA THR A 1018 1.20 33.57 26.13
C THR A 1018 1.50 32.19 25.56
N GLY A 1019 0.64 31.66 24.68
CA GLY A 1019 0.86 30.43 23.91
C GLY A 1019 0.40 29.16 24.63
N TYR A 1020 1.03 28.04 24.27
CA TYR A 1020 0.68 26.69 24.71
C TYR A 1020 1.88 25.96 25.31
N ASP A 1021 1.60 24.96 26.14
CA ASP A 1021 2.59 23.98 26.58
C ASP A 1021 2.96 23.06 25.41
N THR A 1022 4.26 23.04 25.09
CA THR A 1022 4.85 22.26 23.99
C THR A 1022 5.89 21.27 24.52
N SER A 1023 5.82 20.93 25.81
CA SER A 1023 6.68 19.95 26.48
C SER A 1023 6.42 18.51 26.03
N TRP A 1024 5.32 18.25 25.32
CA TRP A 1024 4.79 16.93 25.01
C TRP A 1024 4.35 16.11 26.23
N GLN A 1025 4.23 16.75 27.39
CA GLN A 1025 3.71 16.14 28.61
C GLN A 1025 2.18 16.20 28.60
N LEU A 1026 1.56 15.02 28.59
CA LEU A 1026 0.12 14.85 28.55
C LEU A 1026 -0.50 15.16 29.92
N PRO A 1027 -1.71 15.76 29.96
CA PRO A 1027 -2.40 16.07 31.22
C PRO A 1027 -2.95 14.82 31.94
N PHE A 1028 -2.81 13.65 31.32
CA PHE A 1028 -3.17 12.35 31.87
C PHE A 1028 -2.11 11.31 31.52
N LYS A 1029 -2.18 10.14 32.17
CA LYS A 1029 -1.22 9.05 31.93
C LYS A 1029 -1.68 8.15 30.79
N ILE A 1030 -0.74 7.85 29.90
CA ILE A 1030 -0.82 6.73 28.96
C ILE A 1030 0.25 5.74 29.38
N VAL A 1031 -0.17 4.56 29.82
CA VAL A 1031 0.70 3.51 30.36
C VAL A 1031 0.75 2.36 29.37
N GLY A 1032 1.92 2.12 28.80
CA GLY A 1032 2.18 1.06 27.84
C GLY A 1032 2.53 -0.27 28.50
N ARG A 1033 3.21 -1.10 27.72
CA ARG A 1033 3.79 -2.38 28.11
C ARG A 1033 4.70 -2.24 29.33
N ASP A 1034 4.71 -3.26 30.18
CA ASP A 1034 5.52 -3.33 31.40
C ASP A 1034 5.27 -2.17 32.40
N GLY A 1035 4.14 -1.45 32.28
CA GLY A 1035 3.81 -0.33 33.15
C GLY A 1035 4.53 0.98 32.81
N VAL A 1036 5.15 1.09 31.63
CA VAL A 1036 5.88 2.30 31.21
C VAL A 1036 4.91 3.46 30.98
N ASP A 1037 5.05 4.54 31.74
CA ASP A 1037 4.31 5.80 31.53
C ASP A 1037 4.97 6.63 30.41
N LEU A 1038 4.17 7.07 29.44
CA LEU A 1038 4.64 7.85 28.29
C LEU A 1038 5.28 9.18 28.72
N ASN A 1039 4.70 9.85 29.72
CA ASN A 1039 5.24 11.10 30.25
C ASN A 1039 6.62 10.92 30.90
N GLU A 1040 6.79 9.82 31.64
CA GLU A 1040 8.07 9.45 32.24
C GLU A 1040 9.11 9.12 31.16
N LYS A 1041 8.74 8.31 30.15
CA LYS A 1041 9.60 8.00 29.00
C LYS A 1041 10.07 9.26 28.26
N TRP A 1042 9.20 10.25 28.11
CA TRP A 1042 9.49 11.51 27.40
C TRP A 1042 10.03 12.63 28.30
N THR A 1043 10.35 12.36 29.57
CA THR A 1043 10.85 13.39 30.51
C THR A 1043 12.15 14.04 30.05
N SER A 1044 13.07 13.28 29.44
CA SER A 1044 14.31 13.84 28.89
C SER A 1044 14.02 14.65 27.63
N TYR A 1045 13.40 13.99 26.66
CA TYR A 1045 12.82 14.55 25.44
C TYR A 1045 11.91 13.50 24.81
N PRO A 1046 10.91 13.90 24.01
CA PRO A 1046 10.06 12.94 23.33
C PRO A 1046 10.78 12.21 22.20
N THR A 1047 10.58 10.89 22.13
CA THR A 1047 11.09 10.00 21.07
C THR A 1047 9.94 9.25 20.42
N SER A 1048 9.97 9.12 19.10
CA SER A 1048 8.96 8.41 18.32
C SER A 1048 9.59 7.74 17.10
N TYR A 1049 8.87 6.84 16.44
CA TYR A 1049 9.22 6.34 15.10
C TYR A 1049 8.31 7.01 14.07
N LEU A 1050 8.93 7.76 13.14
CA LEU A 1050 8.28 8.49 12.06
C LEU A 1050 7.11 9.38 12.53
N SER A 1051 7.14 9.87 13.78
CA SER A 1051 6.03 10.58 14.42
C SER A 1051 4.74 9.75 14.62
N MET A 1052 4.74 8.46 14.28
CA MET A 1052 3.54 7.61 14.29
C MET A 1052 3.44 6.74 15.54
N CYS A 1053 4.56 6.20 16.01
CA CYS A 1053 4.58 5.14 17.03
C CYS A 1053 5.65 5.38 18.09
N VAL A 1054 5.53 4.65 19.21
CA VAL A 1054 6.49 4.67 20.33
C VAL A 1054 6.73 3.23 20.77
N ASP A 1055 7.99 2.83 20.96
CA ASP A 1055 8.31 1.51 21.52
C ASP A 1055 7.79 1.41 22.97
N LYS A 1056 7.35 0.22 23.38
CA LYS A 1056 6.57 -0.06 24.60
C LYS A 1056 5.11 0.39 24.58
N PHE A 1057 4.57 0.86 23.47
CA PHE A 1057 3.15 1.24 23.34
C PHE A 1057 2.47 0.48 22.19
N PRO A 1058 2.22 -0.84 22.33
CA PRO A 1058 1.63 -1.65 21.27
C PRO A 1058 0.24 -1.12 20.86
N ASN A 1059 -0.10 -1.25 19.58
CA ASN A 1059 -1.39 -0.82 19.00
C ASN A 1059 -1.73 0.67 19.22
N MET A 1060 -0.75 1.50 19.59
CA MET A 1060 -0.92 2.94 19.72
C MET A 1060 -0.35 3.66 18.52
N PHE A 1061 -1.17 4.49 17.87
CA PHE A 1061 -0.76 5.32 16.74
C PHE A 1061 -1.05 6.80 17.03
N MET A 1062 -0.19 7.69 16.55
CA MET A 1062 -0.32 9.13 16.76
C MET A 1062 -0.52 9.84 15.42
N ALA A 1063 -1.50 10.73 15.36
CA ALA A 1063 -1.54 11.75 14.32
C ALA A 1063 -0.87 13.02 14.85
N LEU A 1064 0.20 13.46 14.17
CA LEU A 1064 1.00 14.62 14.57
C LEU A 1064 1.68 14.47 15.95
N GLY A 1065 2.32 13.32 16.17
CA GLY A 1065 3.21 13.11 17.32
C GLY A 1065 4.48 13.97 17.28
N PRO A 1066 5.40 13.76 18.24
CA PRO A 1066 6.72 14.40 18.23
C PRO A 1066 7.45 14.12 16.92
N ASN A 1067 8.21 15.12 16.46
CA ASN A 1067 8.94 15.10 15.19
C ASN A 1067 8.05 15.03 13.93
N SER A 1068 6.82 15.55 13.98
CA SER A 1068 5.98 15.76 12.80
C SER A 1068 6.13 17.16 12.19
N ILE A 1069 5.49 17.35 11.03
CA ILE A 1069 5.46 18.59 10.25
C ILE A 1069 4.40 19.55 10.82
N ILE A 1070 4.68 20.09 12.00
CA ILE A 1070 3.80 21.07 12.67
C ILE A 1070 4.31 22.50 12.46
N GLY A 1071 5.59 22.69 12.13
CA GLY A 1071 6.23 24.01 12.11
C GLY A 1071 6.65 24.56 10.75
N ALA A 1072 6.66 23.77 9.69
CA ALA A 1072 7.04 24.19 8.33
C ALA A 1072 6.24 23.38 7.30
N GLY A 1073 5.84 23.99 6.18
CA GLY A 1073 5.10 23.29 5.12
C GLY A 1073 3.59 23.11 5.38
N LEU A 1074 2.95 22.26 4.57
CA LEU A 1074 1.49 22.06 4.58
C LEU A 1074 1.07 20.89 5.49
N LEU A 1075 0.17 21.18 6.43
CA LEU A 1075 -0.27 20.22 7.44
C LEU A 1075 -1.29 19.20 6.93
N MET A 1076 -2.15 19.58 5.97
CA MET A 1076 -3.29 18.75 5.55
C MET A 1076 -2.86 17.42 4.92
N PRO A 1077 -1.95 17.39 3.92
CA PRO A 1077 -1.45 16.12 3.38
C PRO A 1077 -0.78 15.24 4.45
N ILE A 1078 -0.08 15.84 5.43
CA ILE A 1078 0.58 15.10 6.50
C ILE A 1078 -0.43 14.40 7.41
N ILE A 1079 -1.52 15.08 7.77
CA ILE A 1079 -2.62 14.46 8.53
C ILE A 1079 -3.20 13.29 7.73
N GLU A 1080 -3.42 13.46 6.42
CA GLU A 1080 -3.96 12.40 5.57
C GLU A 1080 -3.09 11.16 5.52
N PHE A 1081 -1.79 11.31 5.33
CA PHE A 1081 -0.85 10.20 5.32
C PHE A 1081 -0.64 9.59 6.72
N SER A 1082 -0.68 10.39 7.79
CA SER A 1082 -0.57 9.88 9.17
C SER A 1082 -1.79 9.03 9.56
N VAL A 1083 -3.02 9.51 9.27
CA VAL A 1083 -4.23 8.71 9.49
C VAL A 1083 -4.23 7.49 8.58
N GLY A 1084 -3.81 7.63 7.33
CA GLY A 1084 -3.65 6.53 6.38
C GLY A 1084 -2.71 5.44 6.89
N TYR A 1085 -1.58 5.81 7.51
CA TYR A 1085 -0.63 4.88 8.13
C TYR A 1085 -1.30 4.03 9.22
N ALA A 1086 -2.04 4.68 10.13
CA ALA A 1086 -2.78 3.99 11.19
C ALA A 1086 -3.85 3.05 10.61
N VAL A 1087 -4.60 3.48 9.59
CA VAL A 1087 -5.58 2.65 8.88
C VAL A 1087 -4.92 1.43 8.24
N GLN A 1088 -3.78 1.59 7.56
CA GLN A 1088 -3.04 0.46 6.98
C GLN A 1088 -2.56 -0.54 8.05
N ALA A 1089 -2.10 -0.05 9.20
CA ALA A 1089 -1.70 -0.89 10.32
C ALA A 1089 -2.89 -1.69 10.87
N VAL A 1090 -4.06 -1.06 11.07
CA VAL A 1090 -5.28 -1.75 11.51
C VAL A 1090 -5.78 -2.76 10.48
N ALA A 1091 -5.71 -2.44 9.19
CA ALA A 1091 -6.03 -3.37 8.11
C ALA A 1091 -5.13 -4.61 8.14
N LYS A 1092 -3.82 -4.43 8.35
CA LYS A 1092 -2.86 -5.53 8.53
C LYS A 1092 -3.22 -6.37 9.76
N MET A 1093 -3.50 -5.75 10.90
CA MET A 1093 -3.91 -6.46 12.12
C MET A 1093 -5.17 -7.30 11.91
N GLN A 1094 -6.12 -6.81 11.13
CA GLN A 1094 -7.37 -7.53 10.88
C GLN A 1094 -7.17 -8.68 9.89
N ARG A 1095 -6.51 -8.42 8.76
CA ARG A 1095 -6.22 -9.41 7.71
C ARG A 1095 -5.37 -10.57 8.24
N GLU A 1096 -4.32 -10.26 8.99
CA GLU A 1096 -3.35 -11.25 9.45
C GLU A 1096 -3.65 -11.75 10.87
N ARG A 1097 -4.82 -11.39 11.40
CA ARG A 1097 -5.33 -11.84 12.71
C ARG A 1097 -4.31 -11.58 13.83
N LEU A 1098 -3.88 -10.34 13.96
CA LEU A 1098 -2.95 -9.90 15.00
C LEU A 1098 -3.71 -9.37 16.22
N LYS A 1099 -3.22 -9.74 17.41
CA LYS A 1099 -3.61 -9.15 18.71
C LYS A 1099 -2.88 -7.83 18.92
N SER A 1100 -1.59 -7.82 18.64
CA SER A 1100 -0.76 -6.65 18.84
C SER A 1100 0.31 -6.48 17.77
N MET A 1101 0.66 -5.23 17.53
CA MET A 1101 1.85 -4.82 16.79
C MET A 1101 2.55 -3.67 17.52
N GLU A 1102 3.88 -3.73 17.58
CA GLU A 1102 4.72 -2.78 18.31
C GLU A 1102 5.98 -2.48 17.50
N VAL A 1103 6.33 -1.21 17.35
CA VAL A 1103 7.57 -0.82 16.67
C VAL A 1103 8.80 -1.27 17.48
N HIS A 1104 9.83 -1.75 16.80
CA HIS A 1104 11.09 -2.12 17.44
C HIS A 1104 11.82 -0.90 18.02
N ALA A 1105 12.39 -1.06 19.21
CA ALA A 1105 13.16 0.00 19.86
C ALA A 1105 14.39 0.41 19.01
N GLU A 1106 14.99 -0.51 18.24
CA GLU A 1106 16.04 -0.18 17.27
C GLU A 1106 15.55 0.83 16.22
N ALA A 1107 14.34 0.67 15.70
CA ALA A 1107 13.80 1.54 14.66
C ALA A 1107 13.51 2.96 15.20
N VAL A 1108 13.02 3.06 16.44
CA VAL A 1108 12.89 4.34 17.15
C VAL A 1108 14.25 5.01 17.32
N ARG A 1109 15.29 4.27 17.76
CA ARG A 1109 16.66 4.80 17.89
C ARG A 1109 17.26 5.23 16.56
N ASP A 1110 17.05 4.47 15.50
CA ASP A 1110 17.57 4.79 14.16
C ASP A 1110 16.93 6.09 13.62
N PHE A 1111 15.64 6.32 13.88
CA PHE A 1111 15.00 7.60 13.55
C PHE A 1111 15.54 8.75 14.40
N ASP A 1112 15.78 8.51 15.68
CA ASP A 1112 16.36 9.48 16.61
C ASP A 1112 17.75 9.95 16.15
N GLN A 1113 18.58 9.03 15.65
CA GLN A 1113 19.89 9.33 15.05
C GLN A 1113 19.78 10.12 13.75
N TYR A 1114 18.82 9.76 12.89
CA TYR A 1114 18.57 10.50 11.65
C TYR A 1114 18.19 11.97 11.93
N ILE A 1115 17.31 12.19 12.92
CA ILE A 1115 16.92 13.53 13.41
C ILE A 1115 18.16 14.35 13.82
N GLU A 1116 19.01 13.78 14.68
CA GLU A 1116 20.23 14.46 15.19
C GLU A 1116 21.27 14.73 14.11
N SER A 1117 21.21 13.98 13.02
CA SER A 1117 22.10 14.16 11.86
C SER A 1117 21.57 15.22 10.90
N TYR A 1118 20.25 15.33 10.75
CA TYR A 1118 19.59 16.27 9.84
C TYR A 1118 19.63 17.72 10.34
N PHE A 1119 19.16 17.99 11.57
CA PHE A 1119 18.94 19.38 11.99
C PHE A 1119 20.18 20.30 12.03
N PRO A 1120 21.42 19.84 12.26
CA PRO A 1120 22.61 20.70 12.25
C PRO A 1120 22.80 21.52 10.96
N GLN A 1121 22.28 21.05 9.81
CA GLN A 1121 22.36 21.75 8.52
C GLN A 1121 21.26 22.82 8.32
N THR A 1122 20.33 22.95 9.26
CA THR A 1122 19.14 23.81 9.15
C THR A 1122 19.23 25.04 10.05
N VAL A 1123 18.46 26.07 9.73
CA VAL A 1123 18.32 27.30 10.54
C VAL A 1123 17.65 27.06 11.89
N PHE A 1124 16.96 25.93 12.07
CA PHE A 1124 16.28 25.59 13.33
C PHE A 1124 17.27 25.35 14.48
N SER A 1125 18.50 24.94 14.14
CA SER A 1125 19.60 24.71 15.08
C SER A 1125 20.32 25.99 15.52
N ASP A 1126 19.99 27.16 14.94
CA ASP A 1126 20.59 28.43 15.35
C ASP A 1126 20.09 28.90 16.72
N LYS A 1127 20.84 29.81 17.35
CA LYS A 1127 20.55 30.35 18.68
C LYS A 1127 19.29 31.22 18.66
N CYS A 1128 18.14 30.60 18.90
CA CYS A 1128 16.86 31.30 19.07
C CYS A 1128 15.93 30.50 19.97
N ARG A 1129 15.28 31.16 20.94
CA ARG A 1129 14.28 30.50 21.77
C ARG A 1129 13.08 30.07 20.94
N SER A 1130 12.80 28.78 20.79
CA SER A 1130 11.65 28.32 20.01
C SER A 1130 10.97 27.13 20.69
N TRP A 1131 9.65 27.00 20.49
CA TRP A 1131 8.91 25.83 20.96
C TRP A 1131 9.35 24.55 20.24
N TYR A 1132 9.94 24.66 19.04
CA TYR A 1132 10.60 23.54 18.36
C TYR A 1132 11.68 22.86 19.22
N LYS A 1133 12.29 23.63 20.14
CA LYS A 1133 13.37 23.24 21.07
C LYS A 1133 12.90 23.25 22.53
N LEU A 1134 11.64 22.96 22.79
CA LEU A 1134 11.05 22.98 24.15
C LEU A 1134 11.22 24.32 24.86
N GLY A 1135 11.20 25.43 24.10
CA GLY A 1135 11.35 26.78 24.63
C GLY A 1135 12.77 27.14 25.07
N LYS A 1136 13.80 26.42 24.60
CA LYS A 1136 15.23 26.71 24.83
C LYS A 1136 15.84 27.46 23.63
N ASP A 1137 16.89 28.26 23.89
CA ASP A 1137 17.68 28.92 22.83
C ASP A 1137 18.52 27.93 22.03
N GLU A 1138 19.07 26.95 22.74
CA GLU A 1138 19.81 25.80 22.21
C GLU A 1138 19.21 24.54 22.82
N GLY A 1139 18.90 23.55 21.99
CA GLY A 1139 18.26 22.32 22.43
C GLY A 1139 17.88 21.44 21.25
N ARG A 1140 17.62 20.17 21.55
CA ARG A 1140 17.15 19.19 20.58
C ARG A 1140 15.84 19.64 19.91
N ILE A 1141 15.74 19.45 18.61
CA ILE A 1141 14.53 19.72 17.85
C ILE A 1141 13.58 18.55 17.98
N VAL A 1142 12.38 18.83 18.52
CA VAL A 1142 11.35 17.82 18.79
C VAL A 1142 10.00 18.14 18.17
N GLY A 1143 9.80 19.41 17.78
CA GLY A 1143 8.55 19.88 17.18
C GLY A 1143 8.49 19.84 15.65
N LEU A 1144 9.55 19.34 15.01
CA LEU A 1144 9.71 19.36 13.55
C LEU A 1144 10.15 18.00 13.02
N TRP A 1145 9.70 17.70 11.81
CA TRP A 1145 10.19 16.60 11.00
C TRP A 1145 11.58 16.90 10.41
N PRO A 1146 12.49 15.91 10.35
CA PRO A 1146 13.81 16.05 9.74
C PRO A 1146 13.74 15.99 8.20
N GLY A 1147 13.17 17.01 7.56
CA GLY A 1147 12.99 17.09 6.11
C GLY A 1147 11.84 18.00 5.70
N SER A 1148 11.45 17.93 4.43
CA SER A 1148 10.30 18.65 3.87
C SER A 1148 8.96 17.96 4.07
N SER A 1149 7.86 18.66 3.75
CA SER A 1149 6.51 18.10 3.66
C SER A 1149 6.44 16.90 2.74
N LEU A 1150 6.91 17.05 1.49
CA LEU A 1150 6.84 15.96 0.51
C LEU A 1150 7.70 14.77 0.90
N HIS A 1151 8.85 15.01 1.53
CA HIS A 1151 9.69 13.95 2.07
C HIS A 1151 8.95 13.13 3.14
N ALA A 1152 8.25 13.77 4.08
CA ALA A 1152 7.44 13.05 5.05
C ALA A 1152 6.29 12.26 4.41
N LEU A 1153 5.63 12.81 3.37
CA LEU A 1153 4.59 12.07 2.64
C LEU A 1153 5.15 10.78 2.05
N ARG A 1154 6.32 10.85 1.39
CA ARG A 1154 7.00 9.66 0.84
C ARG A 1154 7.40 8.66 1.93
N ALA A 1155 7.88 9.14 3.08
CA ALA A 1155 8.26 8.29 4.20
C ALA A 1155 7.06 7.55 4.83
N LEU A 1156 5.87 8.17 4.86
CA LEU A 1156 4.66 7.61 5.44
C LEU A 1156 3.83 6.77 4.45
N GLN A 1157 4.07 6.91 3.14
CA GLN A 1157 3.30 6.25 2.08
C GLN A 1157 3.40 4.72 2.12
N HIS A 1158 4.59 4.20 2.46
CA HIS A 1158 4.89 2.77 2.46
C HIS A 1158 5.46 2.33 3.81
N PRO A 1159 4.61 1.96 4.78
CA PRO A 1159 5.07 1.54 6.09
C PRO A 1159 6.02 0.33 6.02
N ARG A 1160 7.09 0.38 6.80
CA ARG A 1160 8.08 -0.70 6.96
C ARG A 1160 7.61 -1.70 8.00
N TRP A 1161 6.89 -2.73 7.58
CA TRP A 1161 6.33 -3.74 8.49
C TRP A 1161 7.39 -4.62 9.14
N GLU A 1162 8.56 -4.75 8.53
CA GLU A 1162 9.73 -5.39 9.14
C GLU A 1162 10.32 -4.63 10.34
N ASP A 1163 9.89 -3.38 10.59
CA ASP A 1163 10.28 -2.61 11.78
C ASP A 1163 9.37 -2.86 12.99
N TYR A 1164 8.46 -3.84 12.91
CA TYR A 1164 7.49 -4.15 13.96
C TYR A 1164 7.60 -5.60 14.44
N GLY A 1165 7.38 -5.78 15.75
CA GLY A 1165 7.07 -7.07 16.36
C GLY A 1165 5.57 -7.31 16.43
N TYR A 1166 5.17 -8.58 16.39
CA TYR A 1166 3.76 -8.99 16.31
C TYR A 1166 3.41 -10.04 17.38
N SER A 1167 2.22 -9.94 17.96
CA SER A 1167 1.58 -11.05 18.66
C SER A 1167 0.31 -11.47 17.94
N ARG A 1168 0.18 -12.76 17.68
CA ARG A 1168 -0.94 -13.33 16.92
C ARG A 1168 -2.17 -13.54 17.79
N LEU A 1169 -3.34 -13.37 17.20
CA LEU A 1169 -4.62 -13.61 17.85
C LEU A 1169 -4.78 -15.07 18.22
N ASP A 1170 -4.46 -15.93 17.27
CA ASP A 1170 -4.55 -17.37 17.42
C ASP A 1170 -3.24 -17.90 18.00
N ASP A 1171 -3.32 -18.80 18.98
CA ASP A 1171 -2.16 -19.35 19.69
C ASP A 1171 -1.52 -20.51 18.87
N VAL A 1172 -1.32 -20.26 17.58
CA VAL A 1172 -0.79 -21.19 16.58
C VAL A 1172 0.61 -20.73 16.19
N SER A 1173 1.58 -21.65 16.25
CA SER A 1173 2.99 -21.35 16.00
C SER A 1173 3.28 -20.92 14.55
N ASN A 1174 2.49 -21.40 13.60
CA ASN A 1174 2.67 -21.13 12.17
C ASN A 1174 2.22 -19.71 11.79
N ARG A 1175 3.09 -18.96 11.09
CA ARG A 1175 2.82 -17.55 10.73
C ARG A 1175 1.78 -17.35 9.66
N LEU A 1176 1.46 -18.37 8.90
CA LEU A 1176 0.52 -18.34 7.79
C LEU A 1176 -0.83 -18.93 8.18
N TYR A 1177 -1.11 -19.11 9.48
CA TYR A 1177 -2.43 -19.53 9.96
C TYR A 1177 -3.57 -18.61 9.47
N TRP A 1178 -3.27 -17.33 9.21
CA TRP A 1178 -4.22 -16.36 8.65
C TRP A 1178 -4.70 -16.69 7.24
N LEU A 1179 -4.04 -17.60 6.51
CA LEU A 1179 -4.54 -18.13 5.23
C LEU A 1179 -5.85 -18.93 5.42
N GLY A 1180 -6.14 -19.41 6.63
CA GLY A 1180 -7.42 -20.06 6.93
C GLY A 1180 -7.63 -21.36 6.15
N ASP A 1181 -8.86 -21.61 5.72
CA ASP A 1181 -9.28 -22.87 5.10
C ASP A 1181 -9.04 -22.95 3.57
N GLY A 1182 -8.32 -21.98 3.00
CA GLY A 1182 -7.98 -21.96 1.58
C GLY A 1182 -9.07 -21.37 0.68
N GLN A 1183 -10.06 -20.66 1.25
CA GLN A 1183 -11.15 -20.03 0.51
C GLN A 1183 -11.34 -18.56 0.88
N THR A 1184 -12.03 -17.82 0.01
CA THR A 1184 -12.63 -16.52 0.33
C THR A 1184 -14.06 -16.67 0.87
N HIS A 1185 -14.56 -15.64 1.54
CA HIS A 1185 -15.86 -15.64 2.21
C HIS A 1185 -16.99 -15.89 1.20
N ASN A 1186 -16.93 -15.21 0.05
CA ASN A 1186 -17.92 -15.35 -1.03
C ASN A 1186 -17.96 -16.76 -1.63
N GLU A 1187 -16.82 -17.44 -1.71
CA GLU A 1187 -16.76 -18.85 -2.09
C GLU A 1187 -17.42 -19.74 -1.03
N LYS A 1188 -17.07 -19.52 0.24
CA LYS A 1188 -17.55 -20.31 1.37
C LYS A 1188 -19.07 -20.24 1.57
N ILE A 1189 -19.68 -19.07 1.36
CA ILE A 1189 -21.13 -18.89 1.48
C ILE A 1189 -21.88 -19.06 0.15
N SER A 1190 -21.16 -19.26 -0.95
CA SER A 1190 -21.68 -19.34 -2.33
C SER A 1190 -22.55 -18.13 -2.71
N LYS A 1191 -22.13 -16.92 -2.33
CA LYS A 1191 -22.83 -15.65 -2.62
C LYS A 1191 -21.83 -14.52 -2.87
N GLY A 1192 -22.28 -13.44 -3.48
CA GLY A 1192 -21.46 -12.25 -3.74
C GLY A 1192 -20.67 -12.34 -5.04
N ASP A 1193 -19.82 -11.34 -5.27
CA ASP A 1193 -18.96 -11.25 -6.44
C ASP A 1193 -17.67 -12.08 -6.25
N ARG A 1194 -17.45 -13.06 -7.14
CA ARG A 1194 -16.25 -13.90 -7.20
C ARG A 1194 -15.36 -13.55 -8.40
N ALA A 1195 -15.68 -12.48 -9.12
CA ALA A 1195 -14.88 -11.91 -10.20
C ALA A 1195 -14.53 -10.44 -9.89
N TRP A 1196 -14.42 -10.11 -8.59
CA TRP A 1196 -14.19 -8.74 -8.10
C TRP A 1196 -12.93 -8.10 -8.67
N TYR A 1197 -11.91 -8.89 -9.06
CA TYR A 1197 -10.67 -8.39 -9.66
C TYR A 1197 -10.85 -7.86 -11.09
N LEU A 1198 -12.02 -8.04 -11.70
CA LEU A 1198 -12.36 -7.44 -12.99
C LEU A 1198 -13.15 -6.13 -12.84
N SER A 1199 -13.48 -5.70 -11.62
CA SER A 1199 -14.14 -4.40 -11.42
C SER A 1199 -13.15 -3.26 -11.64
N GLU A 1200 -13.64 -2.09 -12.04
CA GLU A 1200 -12.80 -0.93 -12.36
C GLU A 1200 -11.86 -0.52 -11.21
N GLU A 1201 -12.23 -0.78 -9.96
CA GLU A 1201 -11.39 -0.50 -8.79
C GLU A 1201 -10.09 -1.32 -8.78
N PHE A 1202 -10.08 -2.52 -9.36
CA PHE A 1202 -8.95 -3.46 -9.30
C PHE A 1202 -8.20 -3.62 -10.63
N VAL A 1203 -8.77 -3.16 -11.75
CA VAL A 1203 -8.14 -3.29 -13.08
C VAL A 1203 -7.18 -2.11 -13.33
N ASP A 1204 -5.89 -2.34 -13.08
CA ASP A 1204 -4.82 -1.41 -13.45
C ASP A 1204 -4.49 -1.53 -14.94
N ARG A 1205 -4.96 -0.56 -15.75
CA ARG A 1205 -4.69 -0.50 -17.20
C ARG A 1205 -3.36 0.24 -17.47
N PRO A 1206 -2.34 -0.44 -18.01
CA PRO A 1206 -1.06 0.20 -18.32
C PRO A 1206 -1.19 1.14 -19.52
N PRO A 1207 -0.46 2.27 -19.53
CA PRO A 1207 -0.42 3.17 -20.68
C PRO A 1207 0.26 2.48 -21.88
N VAL A 1208 -0.24 2.76 -23.09
CA VAL A 1208 0.32 2.25 -24.34
C VAL A 1208 1.42 3.20 -24.82
N PRO A 1209 2.67 2.75 -25.04
CA PRO A 1209 3.75 3.64 -25.45
C PRO A 1209 3.45 4.38 -26.77
N GLY A 1210 3.36 5.71 -26.71
CA GLY A 1210 3.14 6.58 -27.88
C GLY A 1210 1.70 7.10 -28.04
N GLU A 1211 0.77 6.60 -27.24
CA GLU A 1211 -0.51 7.25 -26.91
C GLU A 1211 -0.32 8.12 -25.65
#